data_AF-A0A7Y2YZT7-F1
#
_entry.id   AF-A0A7Y2YZT7-F1
#
_cell.length_a   1.000
_cell.length_b   1.000
_cell.length_c   1.000
_cell.angle_alpha   90.00
_cell.angle_beta   90.00
_cell.angle_gamma   90.00
#
_symmetry.space_group_name_H-M   'P 1'
#
loop_
_entity.id
_entity.type
_entity.pdbx_description
1 polymer ?
#
loop_
_entity_poly.entity_id
_entity_poly.type
_entity_poly.pdbx_seq_one_letter_code
_entity_poly.pdbx_strand_id
1 'polypeptide(L)'
;MPDSFDKIGLALSGGGVRAVGFHLGTLDILERVDLLKKVTMLSAVSGGSLVALGYALSLKTQQPNQKTFKEFFKDFFETLPPLNTLEELISGAATPNSSGYHTLVDAMARVYKDKYFEHCYGVNFGNPKFDVFWNAAPQMHLKDLFIHSTDFKTGLNFRFQFNDPTQGRVGDDQVYLTESQAKEFYLSDIMTTSACLPGLLEPMFMPADYQLTDAMKLDIRDHFKNNCWVEFDYVALMDGGMLDNQGISSIVLNVLQKAQPAAAPSPAPPKPQPVPPLSAFDYARWWRDRNRELARSATRLTTQYDPTSVSSKRPDGGDAGPNPPPIKDTQEDDCPDNFAALNGVLQDLDLFIISDTPTFKPLMARFFPKNNIFESITGAAKWFLDRKLNHYFIAWVVFLLLCLVGLVLGAWGLVTVWAIASIPLLAKIGISIALFVALATLFLHFVGGLIIWKGAQLAEDKLNDAIPLRNHGLWYYLKNLTLGDVVHMLRLRAMSVLRLTSEIFLNRVRQLSYRWALEVEELDKRIVPNELLKLRTLTLPAGLGGSWTPRGPYTTLPAWMTTLSPDMKDIIEEASEMSTQIHLDGATVADAENNLKLLAASGQITTCFNLLEYLWQFHSDGSAWSNAPGYDPFPGKPNAGSIFLDIKEIWDKLQLDPYQFVEDRLS
;
A
#
# COMPACT_ATOMS: atom_id res chain seq x y z
N MET A 1 22.27 -17.11 -21.03
CA MET A 1 22.02 -17.11 -19.59
C MET A 1 22.73 -18.28 -18.94
N PRO A 2 23.25 -18.14 -17.71
CA PRO A 2 23.80 -19.25 -16.92
C PRO A 2 22.75 -20.35 -16.76
N ASP A 3 23.17 -21.61 -16.65
CA ASP A 3 22.27 -22.74 -16.36
C ASP A 3 22.19 -23.04 -14.85
N SER A 4 22.49 -22.07 -14.00
CA SER A 4 22.35 -22.17 -12.53
C SER A 4 21.11 -21.41 -12.09
N PHE A 5 20.45 -21.94 -11.06
CA PHE A 5 19.23 -21.39 -10.44
C PHE A 5 19.34 -21.43 -8.92
N ASP A 6 20.55 -21.31 -8.37
CA ASP A 6 20.85 -21.63 -6.97
C ASP A 6 20.67 -20.44 -6.02
N LYS A 7 20.66 -19.22 -6.56
CA LYS A 7 20.40 -17.98 -5.81
C LYS A 7 19.20 -17.24 -6.38
N ILE A 8 18.02 -17.52 -5.83
CA ILE A 8 16.77 -16.89 -6.27
C ILE A 8 16.40 -15.75 -5.32
N GLY A 9 16.09 -14.59 -5.89
CA GLY A 9 15.37 -13.51 -5.21
C GLY A 9 13.88 -13.63 -5.47
N LEU A 10 13.07 -13.48 -4.42
CA LEU A 10 11.61 -13.52 -4.51
C LEU A 10 11.03 -12.28 -3.84
N ALA A 11 10.29 -11.48 -4.61
CA ALA A 11 9.56 -10.33 -4.09
C ALA A 11 8.05 -10.63 -4.09
N LEU A 12 7.39 -10.43 -2.95
CA LEU A 12 5.96 -10.69 -2.74
C LEU A 12 5.23 -9.37 -2.49
N SER A 13 4.48 -8.92 -3.48
CA SER A 13 3.80 -7.63 -3.40
C SER A 13 2.70 -7.55 -2.35
N GLY A 14 2.34 -6.33 -1.96
CA GLY A 14 1.11 -6.06 -1.21
C GLY A 14 -0.16 -6.22 -2.03
N GLY A 15 -1.27 -6.46 -1.34
CA GLY A 15 -2.60 -6.67 -1.93
C GLY A 15 -3.63 -7.27 -0.97
N GLY A 16 -3.42 -7.15 0.33
CA GLY A 16 -4.28 -7.75 1.35
C GLY A 16 -4.36 -9.28 1.21
N VAL A 17 -5.53 -9.84 1.50
CA VAL A 17 -5.78 -11.28 1.40
C VAL A 17 -5.63 -11.82 -0.03
N ARG A 18 -5.93 -11.01 -1.06
CA ARG A 18 -5.70 -11.39 -2.46
C ARG A 18 -4.24 -11.77 -2.70
N ALA A 19 -3.33 -10.96 -2.17
CA ALA A 19 -1.90 -11.23 -2.24
C ALA A 19 -1.54 -12.53 -1.53
N VAL A 20 -2.14 -12.80 -0.37
CA VAL A 20 -1.88 -14.04 0.38
C VAL A 20 -2.18 -15.27 -0.47
N GLY A 21 -3.41 -15.39 -1.02
CA GLY A 21 -3.78 -16.55 -1.83
C GLY A 21 -2.89 -16.72 -3.06
N PHE A 22 -2.67 -15.65 -3.82
CA PHE A 22 -1.84 -15.69 -5.03
C PHE A 22 -0.38 -16.07 -4.74
N HIS A 23 0.20 -15.52 -3.66
CA HIS A 23 1.58 -15.84 -3.29
C HIS A 23 1.72 -17.25 -2.72
N LEU A 24 0.72 -17.79 -2.01
CA LEU A 24 0.71 -19.20 -1.62
C LEU A 24 0.78 -20.11 -2.84
N GLY A 25 0.00 -19.82 -3.89
CA GLY A 25 0.07 -20.54 -5.16
C GLY A 25 1.44 -20.42 -5.84
N THR A 26 2.06 -19.24 -5.76
CA THR A 26 3.42 -19.00 -6.27
C THR A 26 4.44 -19.86 -5.55
N LEU A 27 4.44 -19.84 -4.22
CA LEU A 27 5.35 -20.65 -3.38
C LEU A 27 5.12 -22.14 -3.62
N ASP A 28 3.88 -22.58 -3.83
CA ASP A 28 3.56 -24.00 -4.08
C ASP A 28 4.20 -24.51 -5.38
N ILE A 29 4.11 -23.74 -6.47
CA ILE A 29 4.77 -24.11 -7.73
C ILE A 29 6.27 -24.16 -7.54
N LEU A 30 6.87 -23.14 -6.92
CA LEU A 30 8.31 -23.12 -6.66
C LEU A 30 8.76 -24.31 -5.83
N GLU A 31 7.94 -24.76 -4.88
CA GLU A 31 8.26 -25.95 -4.08
C GLU A 31 8.16 -27.24 -4.90
N ARG A 32 7.11 -27.37 -5.71
CA ARG A 32 6.91 -28.56 -6.56
C ARG A 32 8.02 -28.77 -7.59
N VAL A 33 8.69 -27.69 -8.01
CA VAL A 33 9.82 -27.74 -8.96
C VAL A 33 11.17 -27.50 -8.29
N ASP A 34 11.26 -27.68 -6.96
CA ASP A 34 12.51 -27.63 -6.20
C ASP A 34 13.28 -26.29 -6.27
N LEU A 35 12.59 -25.20 -6.64
CA LEU A 35 13.13 -23.84 -6.70
C LEU A 35 12.93 -23.08 -5.39
N LEU A 36 11.91 -23.39 -4.59
CA LEU A 36 11.61 -22.65 -3.36
C LEU A 36 12.78 -22.71 -2.36
N LYS A 37 13.39 -23.89 -2.19
CA LYS A 37 14.60 -24.10 -1.37
C LYS A 37 15.84 -23.34 -1.87
N LYS A 38 15.81 -22.81 -3.09
CA LYS A 38 16.87 -21.99 -3.70
C LYS A 38 16.60 -20.49 -3.58
N VAL A 39 15.45 -20.10 -3.02
CA VAL A 39 15.17 -18.71 -2.65
C VAL A 39 16.09 -18.34 -1.49
N THR A 40 16.99 -17.38 -1.73
CA THR A 40 17.94 -16.90 -0.73
C THR A 40 17.56 -15.51 -0.24
N MET A 41 16.81 -14.73 -1.04
CA MET A 41 16.34 -13.41 -0.68
C MET A 41 14.82 -13.37 -0.79
N LEU A 42 14.13 -13.03 0.29
CA LEU A 42 12.68 -12.90 0.33
C LEU A 42 12.31 -11.48 0.77
N SER A 43 11.68 -10.73 -0.12
CA SER A 43 11.21 -9.37 0.13
C SER A 43 9.70 -9.33 0.06
N ALA A 44 9.05 -8.65 1.01
CA ALA A 44 7.61 -8.71 1.12
C ALA A 44 6.98 -7.43 1.67
N VAL A 45 5.73 -7.21 1.24
CA VAL A 45 4.94 -6.01 1.54
C VAL A 45 3.51 -6.40 1.90
N SER A 46 2.93 -5.80 2.94
CA SER A 46 1.52 -5.94 3.30
C SER A 46 1.07 -7.41 3.37
N GLY A 47 0.02 -7.82 2.65
CA GLY A 47 -0.40 -9.23 2.58
C GLY A 47 0.71 -10.22 2.20
N GLY A 48 1.68 -9.83 1.38
CA GLY A 48 2.86 -10.64 1.08
C GLY A 48 3.76 -10.87 2.30
N SER A 49 3.81 -9.90 3.22
CA SER A 49 4.57 -9.99 4.48
C SER A 49 4.05 -11.09 5.39
N LEU A 50 2.73 -11.36 5.37
CA LEU A 50 2.15 -12.46 6.15
C LEU A 50 2.66 -13.81 5.64
N VAL A 51 2.67 -13.98 4.31
CA VAL A 51 3.20 -15.18 3.65
C VAL A 51 4.68 -15.34 3.92
N ALA A 52 5.46 -14.26 3.79
CA ALA A 52 6.91 -14.30 3.99
C ALA A 52 7.29 -14.61 5.45
N LEU A 53 6.65 -13.96 6.43
CA LEU A 53 6.89 -14.20 7.84
C LEU A 53 6.45 -15.61 8.25
N GLY A 54 5.27 -16.05 7.81
CA GLY A 54 4.80 -17.42 8.05
C GLY A 54 5.74 -18.46 7.47
N TYR A 55 6.19 -18.26 6.23
CA TYR A 55 7.11 -19.19 5.58
C TYR A 55 8.45 -19.24 6.31
N ALA A 56 9.05 -18.08 6.59
CA ALA A 56 10.30 -17.99 7.32
C ALA A 56 10.22 -18.62 8.72
N LEU A 57 9.09 -18.44 9.44
CA LEU A 57 8.84 -19.10 10.72
C LEU A 57 8.73 -20.62 10.58
N SER A 58 8.02 -21.11 9.56
CA SER A 58 7.89 -22.56 9.33
C SER A 58 9.26 -23.23 9.16
N LEU A 59 10.21 -22.58 8.49
CA LEU A 59 11.60 -23.04 8.35
C LEU A 59 12.38 -23.07 9.68
N LYS A 60 11.99 -22.26 10.66
CA LYS A 60 12.63 -22.20 11.99
C LYS A 60 12.01 -23.16 13.01
N THR A 61 10.92 -23.83 12.68
CA THR A 61 10.29 -24.81 13.56
C THR A 61 11.21 -26.02 13.80
N GLN A 62 11.21 -26.55 15.02
CA GLN A 62 12.08 -27.65 15.43
C GLN A 62 11.28 -28.91 15.77
N GLN A 63 11.93 -30.06 15.64
CA GLN A 63 11.38 -31.35 16.09
C GLN A 63 11.00 -31.30 17.58
N PRO A 64 9.86 -31.91 17.99
CA PRO A 64 8.95 -32.74 17.19
C PRO A 64 7.90 -31.95 16.36
N ASN A 65 7.85 -30.63 16.49
CA ASN A 65 6.84 -29.76 15.86
C ASN A 65 7.38 -29.08 14.59
N GLN A 66 8.23 -29.76 13.83
CA GLN A 66 8.77 -29.22 12.59
C GLN A 66 7.66 -29.19 11.54
N LYS A 67 7.31 -28.00 11.06
CA LYS A 67 6.33 -27.80 10.02
C LYS A 67 6.89 -28.11 8.65
N THR A 68 6.11 -28.87 7.89
CA THR A 68 6.27 -29.07 6.45
C THR A 68 5.69 -27.88 5.67
N PHE A 69 6.07 -27.75 4.40
CA PHE A 69 5.45 -26.76 3.51
C PHE A 69 3.92 -26.95 3.40
N LYS A 70 3.44 -28.20 3.43
CA LYS A 70 2.03 -28.52 3.39
C LYS A 70 1.27 -27.98 4.61
N GLU A 71 1.82 -28.14 5.80
CA GLU A 71 1.24 -27.58 7.03
C GLU A 71 1.27 -26.05 7.02
N PHE A 72 2.38 -25.44 6.61
CA PHE A 72 2.47 -23.98 6.39
C PHE A 72 1.37 -23.48 5.43
N PHE A 73 1.15 -24.18 4.32
CA PHE A 73 0.12 -23.82 3.34
C PHE A 73 -1.28 -23.92 3.97
N LYS A 74 -1.54 -25.00 4.72
CA LYS A 74 -2.83 -25.28 5.36
C LYS A 74 -3.17 -24.29 6.47
N ASP A 75 -2.17 -23.78 7.20
CA ASP A 75 -2.36 -22.77 8.25
C ASP A 75 -3.20 -21.57 7.75
N PHE A 76 -3.00 -21.12 6.51
CA PHE A 76 -3.77 -20.00 5.94
C PHE A 76 -5.23 -20.33 5.67
N PHE A 77 -5.52 -21.57 5.25
CA PHE A 77 -6.89 -22.03 5.01
C PHE A 77 -7.64 -22.31 6.32
N GLU A 78 -6.92 -22.62 7.40
CA GLU A 78 -7.53 -22.78 8.72
C GLU A 78 -7.78 -21.43 9.41
N THR A 79 -6.89 -20.46 9.20
CA THR A 79 -6.94 -19.16 9.90
C THR A 79 -7.71 -18.08 9.16
N LEU A 80 -7.54 -17.92 7.84
CA LEU A 80 -8.09 -16.75 7.12
C LEU A 80 -9.60 -16.81 6.85
N PRO A 81 -10.20 -17.92 6.38
CA PRO A 81 -11.63 -17.96 6.08
C PRO A 81 -12.54 -17.66 7.29
N PRO A 82 -12.22 -18.09 8.52
CA PRO A 82 -13.00 -17.75 9.70
C PRO A 82 -12.84 -16.31 10.20
N LEU A 83 -11.82 -15.57 9.73
CA LEU A 83 -11.52 -14.22 10.24
C LEU A 83 -12.51 -13.19 9.72
N ASN A 84 -13.43 -12.75 10.59
CA ASN A 84 -14.22 -11.55 10.36
C ASN A 84 -13.47 -10.32 10.86
N THR A 85 -12.47 -9.87 10.10
CA THR A 85 -11.56 -8.81 10.57
C THR A 85 -12.29 -7.51 10.91
N LEU A 86 -13.41 -7.15 10.27
CA LEU A 86 -14.09 -5.89 10.59
C LEU A 86 -14.73 -5.92 11.99
N GLU A 87 -15.44 -7.00 12.32
CA GLU A 87 -16.05 -7.16 13.65
C GLU A 87 -14.98 -7.35 14.73
N GLU A 88 -13.93 -8.12 14.44
CA GLU A 88 -12.80 -8.31 15.35
C GLU A 88 -12.00 -7.01 15.56
N LEU A 89 -11.82 -6.18 14.53
CA LEU A 89 -11.17 -4.87 14.65
C LEU A 89 -12.02 -3.88 15.44
N ILE A 90 -13.33 -3.82 15.19
CA ILE A 90 -14.25 -2.92 15.93
C ILE A 90 -14.33 -3.33 17.40
N SER A 91 -14.49 -4.63 17.68
CA SER A 91 -14.54 -5.15 19.05
C SER A 91 -13.19 -5.00 19.77
N GLY A 92 -12.08 -5.27 19.07
CA GLY A 92 -10.73 -5.10 19.59
C GLY A 92 -10.34 -3.65 19.85
N ALA A 93 -10.85 -2.70 19.07
CA ALA A 93 -10.67 -1.27 19.31
C ALA A 93 -11.46 -0.80 20.55
N ALA A 94 -12.53 -1.49 20.95
CA ALA A 94 -13.28 -1.18 22.17
C ALA A 94 -12.55 -1.62 23.47
N THR A 95 -11.52 -2.47 23.37
CA THR A 95 -10.73 -2.93 24.51
C THR A 95 -9.47 -2.07 24.71
N PRO A 96 -9.18 -1.56 25.92
CA PRO A 96 -8.03 -0.69 26.17
C PRO A 96 -6.70 -1.46 26.12
N ASN A 97 -5.69 -0.84 25.52
CA ASN A 97 -4.32 -1.38 25.47
C ASN A 97 -3.43 -0.81 26.59
N SER A 98 -2.15 -1.23 26.59
CA SER A 98 -1.14 -0.80 27.55
C SER A 98 -0.79 0.69 27.49
N SER A 99 -1.06 1.37 26.38
CA SER A 99 -0.81 2.82 26.20
C SER A 99 -2.04 3.69 26.48
N GLY A 100 -3.21 3.09 26.71
CA GLY A 100 -4.47 3.78 27.00
C GLY A 100 -5.20 4.35 25.78
N TYR A 101 -4.77 3.99 24.55
CA TYR A 101 -5.38 4.46 23.30
C TYR A 101 -6.12 3.35 22.56
N HIS A 102 -7.24 3.69 21.93
CA HIS A 102 -8.10 2.77 21.17
C HIS A 102 -7.87 2.96 19.66
N THR A 103 -6.88 2.26 19.06
CA THR A 103 -6.58 2.38 17.62
C THR A 103 -6.90 1.09 16.87
N LEU A 104 -7.26 1.19 15.59
CA LEU A 104 -7.56 0.02 14.76
C LEU A 104 -6.30 -0.80 14.48
N VAL A 105 -5.14 -0.16 14.35
CA VAL A 105 -3.85 -0.84 14.16
C VAL A 105 -3.49 -1.77 15.31
N ASP A 106 -3.74 -1.35 16.54
CA ASP A 106 -3.46 -2.16 17.72
C ASP A 106 -4.42 -3.37 17.82
N ALA A 107 -5.70 -3.18 17.45
CA ALA A 107 -6.63 -4.29 17.28
C ALA A 107 -6.15 -5.27 16.20
N MET A 108 -5.63 -4.76 15.08
CA MET A 108 -5.09 -5.60 13.99
C MET A 108 -3.87 -6.41 14.43
N ALA A 109 -2.95 -5.80 15.19
CA ALA A 109 -1.79 -6.49 15.76
C ALA A 109 -2.19 -7.64 16.69
N ARG A 110 -3.24 -7.45 17.52
CA ARG A 110 -3.81 -8.53 18.33
C ARG A 110 -4.43 -9.64 17.48
N VAL A 111 -5.18 -9.30 16.43
CA VAL A 111 -5.75 -10.30 15.52
C VAL A 111 -4.64 -11.15 14.90
N TYR A 112 -3.59 -10.55 14.35
CA TYR A 112 -2.48 -11.31 13.79
C TYR A 112 -1.75 -12.16 14.84
N LYS A 113 -1.53 -11.60 16.03
CA LYS A 113 -0.94 -12.32 17.15
C LYS A 113 -1.76 -13.55 17.52
N ASP A 114 -3.01 -13.37 17.90
CA ASP A 114 -3.82 -14.43 18.52
C ASP A 114 -4.29 -15.45 17.48
N LYS A 115 -4.69 -14.98 16.29
CA LYS A 115 -5.38 -15.80 15.28
C LYS A 115 -4.45 -16.46 14.28
N TYR A 116 -3.24 -15.92 14.10
CA TYR A 116 -2.25 -16.48 13.16
C TYR A 116 -0.97 -16.91 13.87
N PHE A 117 -0.22 -15.98 14.48
CA PHE A 117 1.12 -16.30 14.98
C PHE A 117 1.09 -17.24 16.19
N GLU A 118 0.30 -16.95 17.22
CA GLU A 118 0.15 -17.85 18.38
C GLU A 118 -0.62 -19.12 18.02
N HIS A 119 -1.66 -19.02 17.18
CA HIS A 119 -2.42 -20.19 16.75
C HIS A 119 -1.56 -21.20 15.99
N CYS A 120 -0.81 -20.74 14.98
CA CYS A 120 -0.05 -21.61 14.10
C CYS A 120 1.34 -21.96 14.65
N TYR A 121 1.96 -21.08 15.44
CA TYR A 121 3.36 -21.22 15.86
C TYR A 121 3.57 -21.11 17.38
N GLY A 122 2.51 -20.95 18.17
CA GLY A 122 2.60 -20.76 19.63
C GLY A 122 3.21 -21.93 20.38
N VAL A 123 3.01 -23.16 19.90
CA VAL A 123 3.66 -24.35 20.47
C VAL A 123 5.18 -24.29 20.32
N ASN A 124 5.67 -23.63 19.27
CA ASN A 124 7.09 -23.56 18.94
C ASN A 124 7.76 -22.32 19.55
N PHE A 125 7.07 -21.17 19.54
CA PHE A 125 7.68 -19.87 19.87
C PHE A 125 6.86 -19.02 20.84
N GLY A 126 5.68 -19.44 21.28
CA GLY A 126 4.72 -18.57 21.95
C GLY A 126 4.28 -17.43 21.01
N ASN A 127 4.38 -16.18 21.46
CA ASN A 127 4.26 -15.03 20.56
C ASN A 127 5.63 -14.76 19.92
N PRO A 128 5.85 -15.10 18.63
CA PRO A 128 7.16 -15.04 18.02
C PRO A 128 7.68 -13.60 17.91
N LYS A 129 8.90 -13.39 18.38
CA LYS A 129 9.66 -12.15 18.19
C LYS A 129 10.57 -12.24 16.97
N PHE A 130 11.10 -11.10 16.55
CA PHE A 130 12.01 -11.02 15.41
C PHE A 130 13.35 -11.72 15.67
N ASP A 131 13.73 -11.88 16.93
CA ASP A 131 14.93 -12.64 17.37
C ASP A 131 14.98 -14.09 16.87
N VAL A 132 13.85 -14.71 16.55
CA VAL A 132 13.76 -16.08 16.04
C VAL A 132 14.67 -16.30 14.83
N PHE A 133 14.86 -15.27 13.99
CA PHE A 133 15.71 -15.35 12.81
C PHE A 133 17.21 -15.30 13.12
N TRP A 134 17.62 -14.74 14.27
CA TRP A 134 19.01 -14.74 14.72
C TRP A 134 19.48 -16.08 15.30
N ASN A 135 18.55 -16.99 15.58
CA ASN A 135 18.90 -18.30 16.11
C ASN A 135 19.64 -19.14 15.05
N ALA A 136 20.80 -19.69 15.41
CA ALA A 136 21.64 -20.46 14.50
C ALA A 136 21.01 -21.78 14.01
N ALA A 137 19.99 -22.29 14.72
CA ALA A 137 19.29 -23.53 14.38
C ALA A 137 17.76 -23.38 14.51
N PRO A 138 16.96 -23.96 13.59
CA PRO A 138 17.37 -24.63 12.36
C PRO A 138 18.02 -23.66 11.36
N GLN A 139 18.89 -24.20 10.50
CA GLN A 139 19.35 -23.43 9.35
C GLN A 139 18.22 -23.31 8.33
N MET A 140 18.06 -22.11 7.80
CA MET A 140 17.13 -21.79 6.73
C MET A 140 17.92 -21.46 5.45
N HIS A 141 17.35 -21.78 4.30
CA HIS A 141 17.95 -21.43 3.00
C HIS A 141 17.83 -19.93 2.71
N LEU A 142 16.80 -19.27 3.25
CA LEU A 142 16.64 -17.81 3.23
C LEU A 142 17.82 -17.14 3.97
N LYS A 143 18.61 -16.36 3.23
CA LYS A 143 19.74 -15.58 3.75
C LYS A 143 19.35 -14.15 4.07
N ASP A 144 18.43 -13.57 3.29
CA ASP A 144 17.95 -12.22 3.52
C ASP A 144 16.41 -12.21 3.53
N LEU A 145 15.83 -11.60 4.56
CA LEU A 145 14.39 -11.39 4.70
C LEU A 145 14.12 -9.90 4.88
N PHE A 146 13.23 -9.33 4.06
CA PHE A 146 12.86 -7.91 4.10
C PHE A 146 11.35 -7.75 4.24
N ILE A 147 10.91 -7.12 5.33
CA ILE A 147 9.51 -6.71 5.51
C ILE A 147 9.43 -5.19 5.42
N HIS A 148 8.64 -4.70 4.47
CA HIS A 148 8.62 -3.28 4.10
C HIS A 148 7.56 -2.49 4.86
N SER A 149 7.90 -1.24 5.16
CA SER A 149 7.04 -0.19 5.69
C SER A 149 7.48 1.15 5.10
N THR A 150 6.62 2.17 5.20
CA THR A 150 6.94 3.53 4.79
C THR A 150 7.01 4.43 6.02
N ASP A 151 8.13 5.12 6.22
CA ASP A 151 8.23 6.20 7.20
C ASP A 151 7.50 7.44 6.67
N PHE A 152 6.44 7.85 7.37
CA PHE A 152 5.61 8.99 6.99
C PHE A 152 6.30 10.34 7.12
N LYS A 153 7.37 10.42 7.92
CA LYS A 153 8.12 11.65 8.09
C LYS A 153 9.12 11.85 6.97
N THR A 154 9.93 10.82 6.70
CA THR A 154 11.03 10.90 5.74
C THR A 154 10.60 10.56 4.32
N GLY A 155 9.49 9.84 4.16
CA GLY A 155 9.07 9.28 2.88
C GLY A 155 10.00 8.16 2.39
N LEU A 156 10.81 7.59 3.29
CA LEU A 156 11.75 6.51 2.99
C LEU A 156 11.18 5.13 3.32
N ASN A 157 11.80 4.12 2.73
CA ASN A 157 11.46 2.72 2.97
C ASN A 157 12.04 2.28 4.32
N PHE A 158 11.18 2.17 5.32
CA PHE A 158 11.54 1.61 6.62
C PHE A 158 11.48 0.10 6.53
N ARG A 159 12.61 -0.59 6.72
CA ARG A 159 12.70 -2.04 6.49
C ARG A 159 12.98 -2.78 7.78
N PHE A 160 12.22 -3.83 8.05
CA PHE A 160 12.62 -4.85 9.02
C PHE A 160 13.40 -5.92 8.26
N GLN A 161 14.72 -5.88 8.39
CA GLN A 161 15.62 -6.71 7.62
C GLN A 161 16.44 -7.65 8.51
N PHE A 162 16.52 -8.90 8.08
CA PHE A 162 17.41 -9.93 8.61
C PHE A 162 18.38 -10.38 7.51
N ASN A 163 19.65 -10.59 7.88
CA ASN A 163 20.74 -11.09 7.03
C ASN A 163 21.55 -12.17 7.79
N ASP A 164 21.49 -13.40 7.31
CA ASP A 164 22.35 -14.51 7.75
C ASP A 164 23.82 -14.21 7.38
N PRO A 165 24.81 -14.33 8.29
CA PRO A 165 24.84 -15.28 9.39
C PRO A 165 24.41 -14.79 10.79
N THR A 166 23.95 -13.54 11.02
CA THR A 166 23.44 -13.05 12.33
C THR A 166 23.22 -11.52 12.40
N GLN A 167 23.11 -10.83 11.26
CA GLN A 167 22.90 -9.39 11.26
C GLN A 167 21.44 -9.09 10.97
N GLY A 168 20.94 -7.98 11.50
CA GLY A 168 19.70 -7.41 11.01
C GLY A 168 19.76 -5.91 11.12
N ARG A 169 19.11 -5.28 10.16
CA ARG A 169 19.00 -3.84 10.07
C ARG A 169 17.52 -3.52 10.16
N VAL A 170 17.12 -2.72 11.13
CA VAL A 170 15.74 -2.25 11.20
C VAL A 170 15.72 -0.75 11.06
N GLY A 171 15.07 -0.28 9.99
CA GLY A 171 14.87 1.13 9.67
C GLY A 171 15.42 1.56 8.32
N ASP A 172 15.68 2.86 8.21
CA ASP A 172 16.23 3.52 7.03
C ASP A 172 17.57 4.22 7.34
N ASP A 173 17.99 5.18 6.52
CA ASP A 173 19.26 5.92 6.71
C ASP A 173 19.15 7.07 7.72
N GLN A 174 17.93 7.46 8.10
CA GLN A 174 17.62 8.56 9.02
C GLN A 174 17.11 8.06 10.38
N VAL A 175 16.33 6.99 10.40
CA VAL A 175 15.71 6.38 11.58
C VAL A 175 15.99 4.90 11.59
N TYR A 176 16.66 4.41 12.63
CA TYR A 176 17.02 3.00 12.76
C TYR A 176 16.97 2.53 14.21
N LEU A 177 16.92 1.22 14.37
CA LEU A 177 17.04 0.54 15.66
C LEU A 177 18.39 -0.16 15.76
N THR A 178 18.88 -0.28 16.99
CA THR A 178 19.97 -1.22 17.29
C THR A 178 19.49 -2.66 17.17
N GLU A 179 20.41 -3.60 16.95
CA GLU A 179 20.06 -5.02 16.84
C GLU A 179 19.36 -5.56 18.10
N SER A 180 19.80 -5.14 19.30
CA SER A 180 19.16 -5.53 20.56
C SER A 180 17.73 -5.02 20.67
N GLN A 181 17.45 -3.81 20.19
CA GLN A 181 16.09 -3.27 20.15
C GLN A 181 15.24 -4.02 19.12
N ALA A 182 15.77 -4.24 17.91
CA ALA A 182 15.07 -4.92 16.83
C ALA A 182 14.58 -6.32 17.23
N LYS A 183 15.40 -7.06 17.97
CA LYS A 183 15.10 -8.41 18.47
C LYS A 183 13.87 -8.49 19.38
N GLU A 184 13.49 -7.39 20.03
CA GLU A 184 12.37 -7.36 20.96
C GLU A 184 10.99 -7.23 20.29
N PHE A 185 10.95 -6.92 19.00
CA PHE A 185 9.72 -6.67 18.27
C PHE A 185 9.00 -7.98 17.96
N TYR A 186 7.68 -8.01 18.19
CA TYR A 186 6.85 -9.14 17.82
C TYR A 186 6.57 -9.15 16.31
N LEU A 187 6.54 -10.34 15.72
CA LEU A 187 6.24 -10.48 14.29
C LEU A 187 4.83 -10.00 13.94
N SER A 188 3.89 -10.06 14.88
CA SER A 188 2.55 -9.47 14.74
C SER A 188 2.61 -7.96 14.52
N ASP A 189 3.46 -7.24 15.26
CA ASP A 189 3.58 -5.79 15.14
C ASP A 189 4.28 -5.41 13.83
N ILE A 190 5.30 -6.17 13.43
CA ILE A 190 5.99 -6.02 12.13
C ILE A 190 5.01 -6.24 10.97
N MET A 191 4.20 -7.30 11.06
CA MET A 191 3.16 -7.62 10.07
C MET A 191 2.13 -6.49 9.96
N THR A 192 1.58 -6.03 11.09
CA THR A 192 0.62 -4.91 11.12
C THR A 192 1.22 -3.64 10.54
N THR A 193 2.48 -3.32 10.89
CA THR A 193 3.18 -2.15 10.36
C THR A 193 3.31 -2.23 8.84
N SER A 194 3.57 -3.41 8.29
CA SER A 194 3.63 -3.62 6.84
C SER A 194 2.26 -3.53 6.16
N ALA A 195 1.16 -3.70 6.90
CA ALA A 195 -0.21 -3.81 6.38
C ALA A 195 -1.17 -2.68 6.82
N CYS A 196 -0.67 -1.64 7.50
CA CYS A 196 -1.50 -0.50 7.93
C CYS A 196 -1.81 0.43 6.75
N LEU A 197 -2.80 0.02 5.94
CA LEU A 197 -3.19 0.67 4.69
C LEU A 197 -3.74 2.09 4.92
N PRO A 198 -3.22 3.12 4.22
CA PRO A 198 -3.70 4.49 4.34
C PRO A 198 -5.19 4.64 4.02
N GLY A 199 -5.91 5.33 4.90
CA GLY A 199 -7.34 5.58 4.76
C GLY A 199 -8.23 4.46 5.30
N LEU A 200 -7.65 3.30 5.63
CA LEU A 200 -8.33 2.19 6.31
C LEU A 200 -7.85 2.02 7.75
N LEU A 201 -6.55 2.22 7.99
CA LEU A 201 -5.91 2.12 9.30
C LEU A 201 -5.08 3.38 9.58
N GLU A 202 -4.91 3.71 10.87
CA GLU A 202 -3.98 4.76 11.30
C GLU A 202 -2.51 4.35 11.09
N PRO A 203 -1.55 5.29 11.08
CA PRO A 203 -0.14 4.94 11.19
C PRO A 203 0.16 4.23 12.51
N MET A 204 1.10 3.29 12.48
CA MET A 204 1.62 2.63 13.68
C MET A 204 2.78 3.46 14.25
N PHE A 205 2.63 3.98 15.47
CA PHE A 205 3.63 4.85 16.10
C PHE A 205 4.64 4.02 16.89
N MET A 206 5.87 3.91 16.40
CA MET A 206 6.96 3.22 17.09
C MET A 206 7.69 4.17 18.05
N PRO A 207 7.95 3.78 19.32
CA PRO A 207 7.65 2.48 19.94
C PRO A 207 6.32 2.43 20.72
N ALA A 208 5.49 3.47 20.65
CA ALA A 208 4.30 3.65 21.51
C ALA A 208 3.25 2.54 21.34
N ASP A 209 2.90 2.21 20.09
CA ASP A 209 1.86 1.24 19.74
C ASP A 209 2.35 -0.21 19.73
N TYR A 210 3.66 -0.41 19.88
CA TYR A 210 4.26 -1.74 19.84
C TYR A 210 4.12 -2.43 21.19
N GLN A 211 4.00 -3.75 21.17
CA GLN A 211 3.87 -4.60 22.36
C GLN A 211 5.23 -4.77 23.07
N LEU A 212 5.85 -3.68 23.47
CA LEU A 212 7.16 -3.65 24.14
C LEU A 212 7.02 -3.33 25.63
N THR A 213 8.02 -3.72 26.42
CA THR A 213 8.11 -3.31 27.84
C THR A 213 8.32 -1.79 27.93
N ASP A 214 7.87 -1.15 29.01
CA ASP A 214 8.05 0.30 29.20
C ASP A 214 9.53 0.71 29.19
N ALA A 215 10.40 -0.14 29.74
CA ALA A 215 11.84 0.06 29.70
C ALA A 215 12.37 0.08 28.25
N MET A 216 11.92 -0.85 27.40
CA MET A 216 12.32 -0.91 26.00
C MET A 216 11.75 0.28 25.20
N LYS A 217 10.51 0.69 25.49
CA LYS A 217 9.93 1.89 24.87
C LYS A 217 10.74 3.14 25.22
N LEU A 218 11.18 3.28 26.46
CA LEU A 218 12.03 4.39 26.89
C LEU A 218 13.41 4.35 26.21
N ASP A 219 14.04 3.18 26.16
CA ASP A 219 15.33 2.98 25.49
C ASP A 219 15.29 3.37 24.01
N ILE A 220 14.25 2.95 23.28
CA ILE A 220 14.06 3.33 21.86
C ILE A 220 13.83 4.83 21.72
N ARG A 221 13.00 5.44 22.59
CA ARG A 221 12.76 6.89 22.59
C ARG A 221 14.05 7.69 22.77
N ASP A 222 14.89 7.26 23.70
CA ASP A 222 16.19 7.89 23.95
C ASP A 222 17.16 7.66 22.79
N HIS A 223 17.17 6.45 22.20
CA HIS A 223 17.95 6.17 21.01
C HIS A 223 17.57 7.09 19.84
N PHE A 224 16.27 7.28 19.59
CA PHE A 224 15.76 8.17 18.55
C PHE A 224 16.17 9.62 18.75
N LYS A 225 15.99 10.16 19.96
CA LYS A 225 16.43 11.53 20.30
C LYS A 225 17.93 11.74 20.08
N ASN A 226 18.73 10.76 20.49
CA ASN A 226 20.18 10.91 20.53
C ASN A 226 20.84 10.60 19.18
N ASN A 227 20.39 9.57 18.46
CA ASN A 227 21.12 8.98 17.33
C ASN A 227 20.40 9.08 15.98
N CYS A 228 19.09 9.34 15.96
CA CYS A 228 18.31 9.42 14.72
C CYS A 228 17.97 10.87 14.33
N TRP A 229 17.54 11.05 13.08
CA TRP A 229 17.16 12.34 12.48
C TRP A 229 15.69 12.67 12.73
N VAL A 230 15.24 12.46 13.97
CA VAL A 230 13.86 12.72 14.39
C VAL A 230 13.81 13.85 15.43
N GLU A 231 12.88 14.77 15.21
CA GLU A 231 12.53 15.86 16.15
C GLU A 231 11.69 15.34 17.32
N PHE A 232 11.10 14.16 17.16
CA PHE A 232 10.23 13.51 18.13
C PHE A 232 10.89 12.21 18.61
N ASP A 233 10.41 11.68 19.74
CA ASP A 233 10.84 10.38 20.26
C ASP A 233 10.04 9.20 19.68
N TYR A 234 9.40 9.39 18.53
CA TYR A 234 8.65 8.35 17.84
C TYR A 234 8.78 8.50 16.32
N VAL A 235 8.48 7.42 15.60
CA VAL A 235 8.31 7.39 14.15
C VAL A 235 6.92 6.83 13.80
N ALA A 236 6.28 7.42 12.80
CA ALA A 236 4.98 6.99 12.31
C ALA A 236 5.19 6.14 11.05
N LEU A 237 4.81 4.87 11.13
CA LEU A 237 5.02 3.90 10.06
C LEU A 237 3.70 3.52 9.40
N MET A 238 3.74 3.31 8.09
CA MET A 238 2.60 2.91 7.26
C MET A 238 2.92 1.71 6.36
N ASP A 239 1.90 1.17 5.69
CA ASP A 239 2.05 0.09 4.72
C ASP A 239 3.18 0.38 3.70
N GLY A 240 4.04 -0.62 3.47
CA GLY A 240 5.19 -0.49 2.56
C GLY A 240 4.79 -0.28 1.09
N GLY A 241 3.53 -0.57 0.75
CA GLY A 241 2.95 -0.43 -0.58
C GLY A 241 2.83 1.00 -1.06
N MET A 242 2.98 1.98 -0.17
CA MET A 242 3.02 3.39 -0.56
C MET A 242 4.26 3.76 -1.37
N LEU A 243 5.40 3.14 -1.06
CA LEU A 243 6.69 3.48 -1.66
C LEU A 243 7.23 2.37 -2.58
N ASP A 244 7.06 1.11 -2.20
CA ASP A 244 7.53 -0.02 -3.02
C ASP A 244 6.62 -1.23 -2.81
N ASN A 245 5.42 -1.21 -3.41
CA ASN A 245 4.46 -2.30 -3.27
C ASN A 245 4.95 -3.64 -3.80
N GLN A 246 5.94 -3.64 -4.68
CA GLN A 246 6.50 -4.88 -5.24
C GLN A 246 7.59 -5.46 -4.35
N GLY A 247 8.19 -4.69 -3.44
CA GLY A 247 9.34 -5.11 -2.64
C GLY A 247 10.62 -5.31 -3.46
N ILE A 248 10.73 -4.67 -4.63
CA ILE A 248 11.86 -4.85 -5.56
C ILE A 248 13.14 -4.21 -5.01
N SER A 249 12.99 -3.02 -4.42
CA SER A 249 14.13 -2.15 -4.08
C SER A 249 15.13 -2.84 -3.14
N SER A 250 14.64 -3.59 -2.15
CA SER A 250 15.50 -4.22 -1.14
C SER A 250 16.38 -5.33 -1.72
N ILE A 251 15.86 -6.14 -2.65
CA ILE A 251 16.64 -7.20 -3.30
C ILE A 251 17.73 -6.56 -4.16
N VAL A 252 17.37 -5.57 -4.97
CA VAL A 252 18.33 -4.87 -5.84
C VAL A 252 19.41 -4.17 -5.00
N LEU A 253 19.03 -3.44 -3.95
CA LEU A 253 19.97 -2.75 -3.05
C LEU A 253 20.90 -3.73 -2.33
N ASN A 254 20.38 -4.88 -1.87
CA ASN A 254 21.18 -5.90 -1.19
C ASN A 254 22.23 -6.52 -2.13
N VAL A 255 21.84 -6.83 -3.37
CA VAL A 255 22.78 -7.34 -4.39
C VAL A 255 23.84 -6.29 -4.73
N LEU A 256 23.44 -5.02 -4.87
CA LEU A 256 24.36 -3.91 -5.10
C LEU A 256 25.38 -3.74 -3.96
N GLN A 257 24.92 -3.79 -2.71
CA GLN A 257 25.79 -3.65 -1.54
C GLN A 257 26.79 -4.80 -1.42
N LYS A 258 26.36 -6.05 -1.66
CA LYS A 258 27.23 -7.23 -1.59
C LYS A 258 28.32 -7.23 -2.67
N ALA A 259 28.06 -6.59 -3.82
CA ALA A 259 29.02 -6.53 -4.92
C ALA A 259 30.02 -5.36 -4.83
N GLN A 260 29.78 -4.37 -3.97
CA GLN A 260 30.78 -3.33 -3.70
C GLN A 260 31.88 -3.91 -2.80
N PRO A 261 33.18 -3.74 -3.12
CA PRO A 261 34.25 -4.18 -2.23
C PRO A 261 34.08 -3.49 -0.89
N ALA A 262 34.13 -4.25 0.20
CA ALA A 262 33.87 -3.81 1.58
C ALA A 262 34.48 -2.43 1.87
N ALA A 263 33.71 -1.38 1.59
CA ALA A 263 34.07 -0.04 2.00
C ALA A 263 33.94 -0.03 3.51
N ALA A 264 34.92 0.54 4.20
CA ALA A 264 34.84 0.75 5.64
C ALA A 264 33.46 1.34 5.97
N PRO A 265 32.78 0.87 7.04
CA PRO A 265 31.44 1.35 7.39
C PRO A 265 31.47 2.87 7.38
N SER A 266 30.70 3.46 6.47
CA SER A 266 30.64 4.92 6.38
C SER A 266 30.18 5.42 7.74
N PRO A 267 30.93 6.31 8.42
CA PRO A 267 30.48 6.87 9.68
C PRO A 267 29.08 7.46 9.45
N ALA A 268 28.15 7.20 10.37
CA ALA A 268 26.82 7.77 10.32
C ALA A 268 26.94 9.26 9.95
N PRO A 269 26.18 9.75 8.94
CA PRO A 269 26.30 11.12 8.52
C PRO A 269 26.17 12.01 9.76
N PRO A 270 27.11 12.95 10.00
CA PRO A 270 27.08 13.76 11.20
C PRO A 270 25.73 14.47 11.24
N LYS A 271 25.05 14.37 12.39
CA LYS A 271 23.80 15.11 12.66
C LYS A 271 24.00 16.54 12.15
N PRO A 272 23.11 17.10 11.32
CA PRO A 272 23.30 18.45 10.83
C PRO A 272 23.27 19.31 12.09
N GLN A 273 24.25 20.21 12.24
CA GLN A 273 24.22 21.11 13.38
C GLN A 273 22.84 21.77 13.39
N PRO A 274 22.18 21.87 14.56
CA PRO A 274 20.85 22.43 14.65
C PRO A 274 20.87 23.78 13.96
N VAL A 275 20.29 23.84 12.77
CA VAL A 275 20.06 25.10 12.08
C VAL A 275 19.13 25.83 13.03
N PRO A 276 19.49 27.04 13.51
CA PRO A 276 18.65 27.77 14.45
C PRO A 276 17.23 27.78 13.88
N PRO A 277 16.20 27.50 14.71
CA PRO A 277 14.85 27.33 14.23
C PRO A 277 14.50 28.51 13.33
N LEU A 278 14.25 28.22 12.06
CA LEU A 278 13.69 29.21 11.15
C LEU A 278 12.47 29.76 11.87
N SER A 279 12.46 31.08 12.09
CA SER A 279 11.28 31.69 12.70
C SER A 279 10.05 31.31 11.86
N ALA A 280 8.85 31.29 12.44
CA ALA A 280 7.64 31.04 11.66
C ALA A 280 7.54 31.97 10.42
N PHE A 281 8.17 33.16 10.53
CA PHE A 281 8.37 34.09 9.43
C PHE A 281 9.33 33.60 8.34
N ASP A 282 10.42 32.93 8.68
CA ASP A 282 11.39 32.42 7.72
C ASP A 282 10.93 31.13 7.03
N TYR A 283 10.18 30.28 7.73
CA TYR A 283 9.49 29.14 7.11
C TYR A 283 8.38 29.61 6.16
N ALA A 284 7.57 30.61 6.56
CA ALA A 284 6.58 31.22 5.69
C ALA A 284 7.22 31.91 4.47
N ARG A 285 8.39 32.54 4.64
CA ARG A 285 9.17 33.14 3.55
C ARG A 285 9.67 32.06 2.58
N TRP A 286 10.30 31.01 3.10
CA TRP A 286 10.78 29.88 2.31
C TRP A 286 9.65 29.20 1.53
N TRP A 287 8.54 28.87 2.20
CA TRP A 287 7.38 28.22 1.56
C TRP A 287 6.73 29.13 0.49
N ARG A 288 6.60 30.43 0.76
CA ARG A 288 6.11 31.42 -0.20
C ARG A 288 7.05 31.56 -1.41
N ASP A 289 8.36 31.57 -1.18
CA ASP A 289 9.35 31.75 -2.23
C ASP A 289 9.45 30.48 -3.11
N ARG A 290 9.36 29.29 -2.51
CA ARG A 290 9.25 27.99 -3.21
C ARG A 290 7.98 27.91 -4.08
N ASN A 291 6.83 28.35 -3.54
CA ASN A 291 5.58 28.38 -4.28
C ASN A 291 5.56 29.43 -5.40
N ARG A 292 6.27 30.56 -5.22
CA ARG A 292 6.50 31.53 -6.30
C ARG A 292 7.37 30.97 -7.41
N GLU A 293 8.38 30.17 -7.09
CA GLU A 293 9.18 29.46 -8.10
C GLU A 293 8.35 28.42 -8.84
N LEU A 294 7.61 27.57 -8.14
CA LEU A 294 6.71 26.59 -8.75
C LEU A 294 5.64 27.26 -9.63
N ALA A 295 5.06 28.38 -9.20
CA ALA A 295 4.11 29.15 -10.00
C ALA A 295 4.78 29.79 -11.23
N ARG A 296 6.01 30.29 -11.12
CA ARG A 296 6.78 30.83 -12.27
C ARG A 296 7.20 29.72 -13.26
N SER A 297 7.46 28.51 -12.78
CA SER A 297 7.74 27.34 -13.61
C SER A 297 6.48 26.84 -14.32
N ALA A 298 5.34 26.82 -13.63
CA ALA A 298 4.03 26.51 -14.22
C ALA A 298 3.57 27.56 -15.25
N THR A 299 3.87 28.85 -15.03
CA THR A 299 3.55 29.95 -15.97
C THR A 299 4.45 29.92 -17.20
N ARG A 300 5.68 29.40 -17.10
CA ARG A 300 6.57 29.16 -18.25
C ARG A 300 6.12 27.97 -19.11
N LEU A 301 5.53 26.94 -18.50
CA LEU A 301 4.96 25.79 -19.22
C LEU A 301 3.66 26.13 -19.97
N THR A 302 2.89 27.12 -19.52
CA THR A 302 1.65 27.54 -20.20
C THR A 302 1.85 28.62 -21.27
N THR A 303 3.01 29.28 -21.33
CA THR A 303 3.31 30.33 -22.32
C THR A 303 4.04 29.84 -23.57
N GLN A 304 4.40 28.55 -23.65
CA GLN A 304 5.01 27.93 -24.84
C GLN A 304 4.02 27.23 -25.79
N TYR A 305 2.72 27.33 -25.56
CA TYR A 305 1.70 26.80 -26.48
C TYR A 305 0.98 27.96 -27.20
N ASP A 306 1.56 28.40 -28.32
CA ASP A 306 0.86 29.23 -29.32
C ASP A 306 0.22 28.31 -30.38
N PRO A 307 -1.11 28.18 -30.45
CA PRO A 307 -1.78 27.27 -31.38
C PRO A 307 -1.76 27.74 -32.84
N THR A 308 -1.10 28.86 -33.17
CA THR A 308 -1.23 29.50 -34.50
C THR A 308 0.01 29.48 -35.38
N SER A 309 1.11 28.84 -34.98
CA SER A 309 2.33 28.76 -35.79
C SER A 309 2.51 27.44 -36.55
N VAL A 310 1.49 27.02 -37.32
CA VAL A 310 1.72 26.14 -38.47
C VAL A 310 1.98 27.03 -39.68
N SER A 311 3.25 27.25 -40.00
CA SER A 311 3.66 27.88 -41.25
C SER A 311 5.00 27.31 -41.72
N SER A 312 4.94 26.68 -42.88
CA SER A 312 6.04 26.13 -43.64
C SER A 312 7.02 27.22 -44.09
N LYS A 313 8.33 27.02 -43.82
CA LYS A 313 9.47 27.36 -44.70
C LYS A 313 10.81 27.15 -43.97
N ARG A 314 11.70 26.35 -44.56
CA ARG A 314 13.17 26.61 -44.52
C ARG A 314 13.43 27.74 -45.54
N PRO A 315 14.34 28.70 -45.29
CA PRO A 315 15.78 28.49 -45.50
C PRO A 315 16.77 29.27 -44.59
N ASP A 316 17.98 28.71 -44.52
CA ASP A 316 19.34 29.30 -44.51
C ASP A 316 19.78 30.44 -43.56
N GLY A 317 20.88 30.18 -42.85
CA GLY A 317 22.05 31.08 -42.80
C GLY A 317 22.13 32.14 -41.68
N GLY A 318 23.02 31.89 -40.71
CA GLY A 318 23.85 32.93 -40.06
C GLY A 318 23.25 33.77 -38.93
N ASP A 319 23.54 33.42 -37.68
CA ASP A 319 24.38 34.21 -36.75
C ASP A 319 24.25 33.66 -35.32
N ALA A 320 25.34 33.07 -34.83
CA ALA A 320 25.44 32.55 -33.47
C ALA A 320 25.75 33.70 -32.50
N GLY A 321 24.71 34.23 -31.85
CA GLY A 321 24.86 34.99 -30.60
C GLY A 321 25.24 34.06 -29.44
N PRO A 322 25.95 34.55 -28.40
CA PRO A 322 26.50 33.68 -27.37
C PRO A 322 25.38 32.99 -26.60
N ASN A 323 25.43 31.66 -26.55
CA ASN A 323 24.56 30.87 -25.69
C ASN A 323 24.64 31.41 -24.25
N PRO A 324 23.50 31.59 -23.56
CA PRO A 324 23.52 31.82 -22.12
C PRO A 324 24.30 30.67 -21.46
N PRO A 325 25.08 30.95 -20.40
CA PRO A 325 25.86 29.93 -19.73
C PRO A 325 24.93 28.79 -19.29
N PRO A 326 25.35 27.52 -19.40
CA PRO A 326 24.55 26.42 -18.90
C PRO A 326 24.24 26.72 -17.44
N ILE A 327 22.95 26.69 -17.11
CA ILE A 327 22.48 26.66 -15.73
C ILE A 327 23.17 25.44 -15.14
N LYS A 328 24.15 25.67 -14.25
CA LYS A 328 24.68 24.61 -13.41
C LYS A 328 23.53 24.18 -12.53
N ASP A 329 22.91 23.07 -12.91
CA ASP A 329 22.02 22.33 -12.03
C ASP A 329 22.78 22.09 -10.72
N THR A 330 22.26 22.71 -9.66
CA THR A 330 22.74 22.52 -8.30
C THR A 330 22.35 21.11 -7.89
N GLN A 331 23.31 20.19 -7.99
CA GLN A 331 23.42 18.91 -7.27
C GLN A 331 22.08 18.22 -6.97
N GLU A 332 21.56 17.52 -7.96
CA GLU A 332 20.85 16.24 -7.75
C GLU A 332 21.92 15.17 -7.39
N ASP A 333 22.52 15.27 -6.22
CA ASP A 333 23.44 14.24 -5.71
C ASP A 333 22.68 13.42 -4.65
N ASP A 334 22.19 12.24 -5.06
CA ASP A 334 22.07 10.98 -4.29
C ASP A 334 21.21 9.90 -5.00
N CYS A 335 21.08 9.97 -6.33
CA CYS A 335 20.73 8.79 -7.13
C CYS A 335 22.02 8.33 -7.83
N PRO A 336 22.48 7.08 -7.68
CA PRO A 336 23.65 6.63 -8.41
C PRO A 336 23.30 6.51 -9.91
N ASP A 337 23.53 7.58 -10.66
CA ASP A 337 23.38 7.64 -12.13
C ASP A 337 24.33 6.69 -12.89
N ASN A 338 25.21 5.97 -12.19
CA ASN A 338 26.07 4.96 -12.78
C ASN A 338 25.35 3.60 -12.87
N PHE A 339 24.30 3.51 -13.68
CA PHE A 339 23.71 2.22 -14.10
C PHE A 339 24.72 1.31 -14.82
N ALA A 340 25.80 1.89 -15.37
CA ALA A 340 26.93 1.15 -15.92
C ALA A 340 27.70 0.33 -14.86
N ALA A 341 27.59 0.67 -13.57
CA ALA A 341 28.19 -0.09 -12.48
C ALA A 341 27.43 -1.39 -12.13
N LEU A 342 26.25 -1.63 -12.70
CA LEU A 342 25.49 -2.87 -12.50
C LEU A 342 25.94 -4.02 -13.41
N ASN A 343 26.63 -3.73 -14.53
CA ASN A 343 27.13 -4.77 -15.42
C ASN A 343 28.28 -5.55 -14.75
N GLY A 344 28.06 -6.83 -14.44
CA GLY A 344 29.03 -7.71 -13.79
C GLY A 344 28.86 -7.89 -12.27
N VAL A 345 27.92 -7.18 -11.63
CA VAL A 345 27.66 -7.19 -10.18
C VAL A 345 26.67 -8.29 -9.76
N LEU A 346 25.88 -8.83 -10.69
CA LEU A 346 24.78 -9.77 -10.42
C LEU A 346 25.21 -11.24 -10.27
N GLN A 347 26.45 -11.54 -9.88
CA GLN A 347 26.90 -12.93 -9.68
C GLN A 347 26.19 -13.65 -8.53
N ASP A 348 25.52 -12.89 -7.66
CA ASP A 348 24.78 -13.40 -6.50
C ASP A 348 23.27 -13.55 -6.71
N LEU A 349 22.77 -13.35 -7.94
CA LEU A 349 21.35 -13.48 -8.27
C LEU A 349 21.18 -14.20 -9.60
N ASP A 350 20.79 -15.47 -9.55
CA ASP A 350 20.57 -16.29 -10.75
C ASP A 350 19.23 -15.97 -11.42
N LEU A 351 18.18 -15.88 -10.59
CA LEU A 351 16.80 -15.64 -10.99
C LEU A 351 16.14 -14.66 -10.01
N PHE A 352 15.35 -13.74 -10.52
CA PHE A 352 14.57 -12.81 -9.72
C PHE A 352 13.09 -12.91 -10.07
N ILE A 353 12.28 -13.42 -9.16
CA ILE A 353 10.83 -13.55 -9.34
C ILE A 353 10.16 -12.37 -8.63
N ILE A 354 9.37 -11.60 -9.38
CA ILE A 354 8.57 -10.50 -8.85
C ILE A 354 7.11 -10.94 -8.89
N SER A 355 6.60 -11.41 -7.75
CA SER A 355 5.20 -11.81 -7.59
C SER A 355 4.35 -10.62 -7.22
N ASP A 356 3.46 -10.23 -8.13
CA ASP A 356 2.75 -8.96 -8.04
C ASP A 356 1.24 -9.11 -8.27
N THR A 357 0.43 -8.41 -7.46
CA THR A 357 -1.03 -8.59 -7.44
C THR A 357 -1.82 -7.31 -7.77
N PRO A 358 -1.64 -6.73 -8.97
CA PRO A 358 -2.43 -5.56 -9.38
C PRO A 358 -3.91 -5.90 -9.52
N THR A 359 -4.79 -4.93 -9.22
CA THR A 359 -6.23 -5.04 -9.51
C THR A 359 -6.54 -4.64 -10.94
N PHE A 360 -7.37 -5.41 -11.62
CA PHE A 360 -7.94 -4.97 -12.90
C PHE A 360 -8.95 -3.84 -12.65
N LYS A 361 -8.87 -2.77 -13.46
CA LYS A 361 -9.86 -1.68 -13.45
C LYS A 361 -10.23 -1.33 -14.89
N PRO A 362 -11.44 -1.72 -15.38
CA PRO A 362 -11.82 -1.49 -16.77
C PRO A 362 -11.84 0.00 -17.13
N LEU A 363 -11.45 0.32 -18.36
CA LEU A 363 -11.27 1.70 -18.85
C LEU A 363 -12.51 2.58 -18.59
N MET A 364 -13.72 2.03 -18.77
CA MET A 364 -14.98 2.77 -18.59
C MET A 364 -15.29 3.12 -17.12
N ALA A 365 -14.86 2.30 -16.16
CA ALA A 365 -15.03 2.60 -14.73
C ALA A 365 -14.13 3.76 -14.26
N ARG A 366 -13.09 4.10 -15.03
CA ARG A 366 -12.18 5.23 -14.75
C ARG A 366 -12.81 6.59 -15.09
N PHE A 367 -13.70 6.64 -16.08
CA PHE A 367 -14.28 7.89 -16.59
C PHE A 367 -15.70 8.16 -16.12
N PHE A 368 -16.47 7.13 -15.76
CA PHE A 368 -17.85 7.29 -15.33
C PHE A 368 -18.04 6.80 -13.89
N PRO A 369 -18.21 7.69 -12.89
CA PRO A 369 -18.67 7.25 -11.58
C PRO A 369 -20.04 6.57 -11.74
N LYS A 370 -20.22 5.39 -11.12
CA LYS A 370 -21.55 4.77 -10.99
C LYS A 370 -22.53 5.82 -10.44
N ASN A 371 -23.73 5.87 -11.04
CA ASN A 371 -24.82 6.85 -10.91
C ASN A 371 -24.85 7.68 -9.61
N ASN A 372 -25.20 8.96 -9.76
CA ASN A 372 -25.41 9.87 -8.64
C ASN A 372 -26.36 9.22 -7.61
N ILE A 373 -25.85 8.89 -6.42
CA ILE A 373 -26.62 8.32 -5.29
C ILE A 373 -27.85 9.19 -4.94
N PHE A 374 -27.82 10.47 -5.31
CA PHE A 374 -28.93 11.41 -5.17
C PHE A 374 -30.13 11.13 -6.07
N GLU A 375 -29.98 10.37 -7.16
CA GLU A 375 -31.11 9.99 -8.03
C GLU A 375 -32.04 8.97 -7.34
N SER A 376 -31.50 8.11 -6.48
CA SER A 376 -32.30 7.12 -5.72
C SER A 376 -32.95 7.69 -4.45
N ILE A 377 -32.58 8.91 -4.04
CA ILE A 377 -33.16 9.54 -2.84
C ILE A 377 -34.50 10.19 -3.22
N THR A 378 -35.57 9.77 -2.54
CA THR A 378 -36.94 10.29 -2.75
C THR A 378 -37.52 10.87 -1.46
N GLY A 379 -38.67 11.54 -1.56
CA GLY A 379 -39.41 12.04 -0.40
C GLY A 379 -38.70 13.19 0.34
N ALA A 380 -38.81 13.19 1.67
CA ALA A 380 -38.33 14.29 2.52
C ALA A 380 -36.82 14.55 2.37
N ALA A 381 -36.00 13.50 2.25
CA ALA A 381 -34.56 13.63 2.09
C ALA A 381 -34.18 14.38 0.79
N LYS A 382 -34.89 14.13 -0.32
CA LYS A 382 -34.70 14.87 -1.58
C LYS A 382 -35.07 16.34 -1.42
N TRP A 383 -36.19 16.61 -0.75
CA TRP A 383 -36.63 17.97 -0.44
C TRP A 383 -35.61 18.77 0.39
N PHE A 384 -34.89 18.12 1.33
CA PHE A 384 -33.79 18.74 2.07
C PHE A 384 -32.58 19.01 1.17
N LEU A 385 -32.20 18.06 0.31
CA LEU A 385 -31.01 18.19 -0.54
C LEU A 385 -31.16 19.26 -1.63
N ASP A 386 -32.36 19.42 -2.19
CA ASP A 386 -32.65 20.40 -3.26
C ASP A 386 -32.78 21.85 -2.74
N ARG A 387 -32.75 22.05 -1.42
CA ARG A 387 -32.93 23.37 -0.82
C ARG A 387 -31.63 24.17 -0.89
N LYS A 388 -31.71 25.41 -1.37
CA LYS A 388 -30.57 26.35 -1.35
C LYS A 388 -30.15 26.66 0.08
N LEU A 389 -28.85 26.81 0.32
CA LEU A 389 -28.29 27.19 1.62
C LEU A 389 -28.91 28.46 2.20
N ASN A 390 -29.33 29.42 1.36
CA ASN A 390 -30.01 30.62 1.82
C ASN A 390 -31.36 30.33 2.52
N HIS A 391 -32.07 29.26 2.16
CA HIS A 391 -33.30 28.89 2.86
C HIS A 391 -33.02 28.39 4.27
N TYR A 392 -31.92 27.65 4.45
CA TYR A 392 -31.45 27.26 5.78
C TYR A 392 -31.02 28.48 6.56
N PHE A 393 -30.30 29.42 5.95
CA PHE A 393 -29.89 30.67 6.61
C PHE A 393 -31.08 31.53 7.06
N ILE A 394 -32.10 31.72 6.22
CA ILE A 394 -33.32 32.45 6.59
C ILE A 394 -34.06 31.70 7.70
N ALA A 395 -34.21 30.39 7.59
CA ALA A 395 -34.79 29.57 8.65
C ALA A 395 -33.98 29.67 9.94
N TRP A 396 -32.65 29.81 9.84
CA TRP A 396 -31.73 29.98 10.97
C TRP A 396 -31.85 31.35 11.63
N VAL A 397 -32.03 32.42 10.85
CA VAL A 397 -32.28 33.78 11.37
C VAL A 397 -33.66 33.85 12.04
N VAL A 398 -34.69 33.26 11.41
CA VAL A 398 -36.03 33.14 12.02
C VAL A 398 -35.97 32.28 13.27
N PHE A 399 -35.23 31.18 13.26
CA PHE A 399 -34.99 30.33 14.42
C PHE A 399 -34.29 31.13 15.53
N LEU A 400 -33.23 31.88 15.23
CA LEU A 400 -32.54 32.74 16.20
C LEU A 400 -33.46 33.79 16.82
N LEU A 401 -34.33 34.41 16.01
CA LEU A 401 -35.34 35.35 16.50
C LEU A 401 -36.33 34.64 17.44
N LEU A 402 -36.79 33.44 17.09
CA LEU A 402 -37.64 32.61 17.94
C LEU A 402 -36.91 32.17 19.22
N CYS A 403 -35.60 31.91 19.15
CA CYS A 403 -34.76 31.57 20.29
C CYS A 403 -34.60 32.76 21.24
N LEU A 404 -34.44 33.96 20.69
CA LEU A 404 -34.30 35.19 21.46
C LEU A 404 -35.63 35.54 22.16
N VAL A 405 -36.75 35.35 21.47
CA VAL A 405 -38.09 35.42 22.06
C VAL A 405 -38.27 34.33 23.13
N GLY A 406 -37.83 33.10 22.87
CA GLY A 406 -37.87 31.98 23.82
C GLY A 406 -36.98 32.19 25.05
N LEU A 407 -35.84 32.85 24.92
CA LEU A 407 -34.96 33.28 26.00
C LEU A 407 -35.65 34.29 26.90
N VAL A 408 -36.29 35.31 26.31
CA VAL A 408 -37.03 36.33 27.05
C VAL A 408 -38.23 35.72 27.76
N LEU A 409 -39.02 34.90 27.06
CA LEU A 409 -40.18 34.21 27.63
C LEU A 409 -39.79 33.15 28.67
N GLY A 410 -38.67 32.45 28.47
CA GLY A 410 -38.14 31.43 29.38
C GLY A 410 -37.57 32.05 30.66
N ALA A 411 -36.86 33.18 30.56
CA ALA A 411 -36.41 33.95 31.71
C ALA A 411 -37.61 34.52 32.50
N TRP A 412 -38.63 35.00 31.79
CA TRP A 412 -39.89 35.46 32.41
C TRP A 412 -40.69 34.29 33.04
N GLY A 413 -40.67 33.13 32.39
CA GLY A 413 -41.21 31.85 32.87
C GLY A 413 -40.53 31.36 34.15
N LEU A 414 -39.19 31.46 34.23
CA LEU A 414 -38.43 31.14 35.44
C LEU A 414 -38.84 32.04 36.62
N VAL A 415 -38.95 33.36 36.41
CA VAL A 415 -39.38 34.29 37.46
C VAL A 415 -40.81 34.00 37.92
N THR A 416 -41.73 33.71 36.99
CA THR A 416 -43.14 33.46 37.29
C THR A 416 -43.38 32.10 37.97
N VAL A 417 -42.72 31.03 37.52
CA VAL A 417 -42.81 29.70 38.15
C VAL A 417 -42.32 29.73 39.60
N TRP A 418 -41.28 30.52 39.89
CA TRP A 418 -40.77 30.69 41.24
C TRP A 418 -41.69 31.56 42.11
N ALA A 419 -42.40 32.54 41.52
CA ALA A 419 -43.36 33.41 42.21
C ALA A 419 -44.70 32.72 42.56
N ILE A 420 -45.11 31.67 41.86
CA ILE A 420 -46.36 30.95 42.12
C ILE A 420 -46.17 29.96 43.29
N ALA A 421 -46.79 30.24 44.43
CA ALA A 421 -46.63 29.46 45.66
C ALA A 421 -47.22 28.04 45.59
N SER A 422 -48.19 27.79 44.70
CA SER A 422 -48.94 26.53 44.57
C SER A 422 -48.24 25.43 43.76
N ILE A 423 -47.10 25.72 43.11
CA ILE A 423 -46.34 24.72 42.35
C ILE A 423 -45.37 23.99 43.29
N PRO A 424 -45.37 22.64 43.35
CA PRO A 424 -44.44 21.87 44.18
C PRO A 424 -42.98 22.13 43.80
N LEU A 425 -42.09 22.16 44.79
CA LEU A 425 -40.66 22.49 44.61
C LEU A 425 -39.97 21.60 43.55
N LEU A 426 -40.27 20.30 43.53
CA LEU A 426 -39.73 19.36 42.54
C LEU A 426 -40.14 19.72 41.11
N ALA A 427 -41.38 20.18 40.89
CA ALA A 427 -41.85 20.62 39.59
C ALA A 427 -41.18 21.94 39.17
N LYS A 428 -40.95 22.87 40.12
CA LYS A 428 -40.19 24.11 39.85
C LYS A 428 -38.76 23.80 39.38
N ILE A 429 -38.10 22.87 40.05
CA ILE A 429 -36.74 22.43 39.69
C ILE A 429 -36.74 21.77 38.31
N GLY A 430 -37.67 20.84 38.05
CA GLY A 430 -37.77 20.15 36.76
C GLY A 430 -38.02 21.10 35.58
N ILE A 431 -38.93 22.07 35.73
CA ILE A 431 -39.20 23.09 34.71
C ILE A 431 -37.97 23.99 34.49
N SER A 432 -37.26 24.34 35.57
CA SER A 432 -36.05 25.18 35.46
C SER A 432 -34.92 24.48 34.72
N ILE A 433 -34.72 23.18 34.96
CA ILE A 433 -33.74 22.35 34.23
C ILE A 433 -34.14 22.24 32.75
N ALA A 434 -35.40 21.96 32.44
CA ALA A 434 -35.87 21.86 31.07
C ALA A 434 -35.68 23.17 30.29
N LEU A 435 -35.98 24.30 30.92
CA LEU A 435 -35.72 25.63 30.35
C LEU A 435 -34.21 25.84 30.15
N PHE A 436 -33.37 25.54 31.14
CA PHE A 436 -31.92 25.68 31.01
C PHE A 436 -31.34 24.84 29.86
N VAL A 437 -31.74 23.57 29.72
CA VAL A 437 -31.30 22.69 28.64
C VAL A 437 -31.74 23.23 27.27
N ALA A 438 -32.97 23.74 27.17
CA ALA A 438 -33.44 24.39 25.96
C ALA A 438 -32.56 25.61 25.62
N LEU A 439 -32.34 26.51 26.59
CA LEU A 439 -31.52 27.72 26.38
C LEU A 439 -30.06 27.40 26.01
N ALA A 440 -29.45 26.40 26.65
CA ALA A 440 -28.09 25.95 26.33
C ALA A 440 -28.00 25.38 24.91
N THR A 441 -29.01 24.62 24.48
CA THR A 441 -29.09 24.09 23.12
C THR A 441 -29.19 25.21 22.09
N LEU A 442 -30.00 26.25 22.36
CA LEU A 442 -30.14 27.42 21.49
C LEU A 442 -28.84 28.22 21.42
N PHE A 443 -28.11 28.36 22.54
CA PHE A 443 -26.82 29.03 22.59
C PHE A 443 -25.74 28.31 21.78
N LEU A 444 -25.67 26.97 21.86
CA LEU A 444 -24.72 26.17 21.07
C LEU A 444 -24.96 26.33 19.56
N HIS A 445 -26.22 26.37 19.13
CA HIS A 445 -26.54 26.67 17.74
C HIS A 445 -26.02 28.06 17.36
N PHE A 446 -26.34 29.10 18.14
CA PHE A 446 -25.85 30.47 17.89
C PHE A 446 -24.32 30.54 17.69
N VAL A 447 -23.55 29.91 18.59
CA VAL A 447 -22.09 29.84 18.49
C VAL A 447 -21.63 29.13 17.21
N GLY A 448 -22.26 28.00 16.86
CA GLY A 448 -21.97 27.26 15.62
C GLY A 448 -22.16 28.11 14.36
N GLY A 449 -23.22 28.90 14.27
CA GLY A 449 -23.44 29.79 13.13
C GLY A 449 -22.45 30.94 13.04
N LEU A 450 -22.02 31.51 14.17
CA LEU A 450 -20.95 32.51 14.20
C LEU A 450 -19.62 31.96 13.68
N ILE A 451 -19.29 30.71 14.03
CA ILE A 451 -18.09 30.03 13.53
C ILE A 451 -18.15 29.85 12.02
N ILE A 452 -19.29 29.40 11.48
CA ILE A 452 -19.48 29.23 10.03
C ILE A 452 -19.37 30.57 9.30
N TRP A 453 -20.03 31.61 9.81
CA TRP A 453 -19.99 32.95 9.21
C TRP A 453 -18.57 33.54 9.20
N LYS A 454 -17.88 33.47 10.34
CA LYS A 454 -16.50 33.96 10.46
C LYS A 454 -15.53 33.14 9.61
N GLY A 455 -15.71 31.81 9.55
CA GLY A 455 -14.94 30.91 8.69
C GLY A 455 -15.12 31.22 7.20
N ALA A 456 -16.33 31.56 6.77
CA ALA A 456 -16.62 31.98 5.40
C ALA A 456 -15.91 33.31 5.05
N GLN A 457 -15.92 34.29 5.96
CA GLN A 457 -15.18 35.55 5.77
C GLN A 457 -13.66 35.32 5.66
N LEU A 458 -13.09 34.51 6.57
CA LEU A 458 -11.67 34.14 6.54
C LEU A 458 -11.27 33.39 5.26
N ALA A 459 -12.17 32.55 4.73
CA ALA A 459 -11.95 31.87 3.46
C ALA A 459 -12.00 32.85 2.28
N GLU A 460 -12.92 33.81 2.30
CA GLU A 460 -13.05 34.86 1.28
C GLU A 460 -11.82 35.76 1.20
N ASP A 461 -11.29 36.20 2.35
CA ASP A 461 -10.05 36.99 2.41
C ASP A 461 -8.87 36.23 1.79
N LYS A 462 -8.74 34.93 2.07
CA LYS A 462 -7.68 34.08 1.50
C LYS A 462 -7.90 33.72 0.02
N LEU A 463 -9.15 33.58 -0.43
CA LEU A 463 -9.46 33.23 -1.82
C LEU A 463 -9.31 34.43 -2.76
N ASN A 464 -9.63 35.64 -2.31
CA ASN A 464 -9.50 36.86 -3.12
C ASN A 464 -8.06 37.13 -3.57
N ASP A 465 -7.08 36.67 -2.78
CA ASP A 465 -5.65 36.72 -3.14
C ASP A 465 -5.27 35.71 -4.25
N ALA A 466 -6.02 34.60 -4.40
CA ALA A 466 -5.70 33.51 -5.32
C ALA A 466 -6.55 33.51 -6.60
N ILE A 467 -7.82 33.93 -6.51
CA ILE A 467 -8.77 34.01 -7.62
C ILE A 467 -9.58 35.31 -7.45
N PRO A 468 -9.36 36.35 -8.27
CA PRO A 468 -10.13 37.58 -8.16
C PRO A 468 -11.59 37.31 -8.56
N LEU A 469 -12.47 37.24 -7.56
CA LEU A 469 -13.91 37.13 -7.76
C LEU A 469 -14.43 38.42 -8.41
N ARG A 470 -14.54 38.41 -9.73
CA ARG A 470 -14.59 39.63 -10.55
C ARG A 470 -15.84 40.50 -10.38
N ASN A 471 -16.92 40.01 -9.74
CA ASN A 471 -18.20 40.73 -9.65
C ASN A 471 -18.97 40.58 -8.31
N HIS A 472 -18.77 39.51 -7.54
CA HIS A 472 -19.47 39.29 -6.27
C HIS A 472 -18.56 38.54 -5.27
N GLY A 473 -18.75 38.80 -3.97
CA GLY A 473 -18.07 38.07 -2.91
C GLY A 473 -18.42 36.57 -2.86
N LEU A 474 -17.58 35.76 -2.21
CA LEU A 474 -17.71 34.30 -2.16
C LEU A 474 -19.09 33.87 -1.64
N TRP A 475 -19.62 34.62 -0.68
CA TRP A 475 -20.95 34.39 -0.10
C TRP A 475 -22.11 34.46 -1.10
N TYR A 476 -22.00 35.28 -2.15
CA TYR A 476 -23.03 35.39 -3.19
C TYR A 476 -23.21 34.07 -3.94
N TYR A 477 -22.12 33.35 -4.18
CA TYR A 477 -22.13 32.06 -4.83
C TYR A 477 -22.53 30.95 -3.85
N LEU A 478 -21.95 30.97 -2.64
CA LEU A 478 -22.23 29.97 -1.60
C LEU A 478 -23.71 29.89 -1.22
N LYS A 479 -24.40 31.02 -1.04
CA LYS A 479 -25.82 31.03 -0.63
C LYS A 479 -26.77 30.40 -1.64
N ASN A 480 -26.36 30.34 -2.91
CA ASN A 480 -27.18 29.86 -4.02
C ASN A 480 -26.99 28.36 -4.31
N LEU A 481 -25.95 27.74 -3.74
CA LEU A 481 -25.75 26.30 -3.81
C LEU A 481 -26.85 25.57 -3.04
N THR A 482 -27.29 24.44 -3.58
CA THR A 482 -28.11 23.49 -2.84
C THR A 482 -27.26 22.69 -1.85
N LEU A 483 -27.88 22.12 -0.84
CA LEU A 483 -27.18 21.21 0.07
C LEU A 483 -26.63 20.00 -0.71
N GLY A 484 -27.37 19.52 -1.71
CA GLY A 484 -26.92 18.51 -2.66
C GLY A 484 -25.64 18.91 -3.39
N ASP A 485 -25.54 20.15 -3.88
CA ASP A 485 -24.33 20.64 -4.55
C ASP A 485 -23.12 20.66 -3.62
N VAL A 486 -23.30 21.05 -2.35
CA VAL A 486 -22.20 21.05 -1.36
C VAL A 486 -21.74 19.64 -1.04
N VAL A 487 -22.66 18.71 -0.77
CA VAL A 487 -22.32 17.31 -0.52
C VAL A 487 -21.65 16.70 -1.75
N HIS A 488 -22.13 17.02 -2.95
CA HIS A 488 -21.53 16.59 -4.20
C HIS A 488 -20.10 17.13 -4.36
N MET A 489 -19.86 18.42 -4.13
CA MET A 489 -18.52 19.01 -4.19
C MET A 489 -17.55 18.44 -3.15
N LEU A 490 -18.01 18.25 -1.91
CA LEU A 490 -17.20 17.61 -0.86
C LEU A 490 -16.84 16.17 -1.23
N ARG A 491 -17.81 15.41 -1.75
CA ARG A 491 -17.58 14.06 -2.25
C ARG A 491 -16.60 14.05 -3.43
N LEU A 492 -16.77 14.95 -4.40
CA LEU A 492 -15.84 15.08 -5.53
C LEU A 492 -14.43 15.36 -5.04
N ARG A 493 -14.25 16.24 -4.04
CA ARG A 493 -12.93 16.53 -3.45
C ARG A 493 -12.36 15.31 -2.74
N ALA A 494 -13.14 14.64 -1.89
CA ALA A 494 -12.72 13.42 -1.21
C ALA A 494 -12.32 12.32 -2.21
N MET A 495 -13.16 12.06 -3.22
CA MET A 495 -12.88 11.08 -4.27
C MET A 495 -11.70 11.47 -5.15
N SER A 496 -11.49 12.76 -5.43
CA SER A 496 -10.35 13.23 -6.22
C SER A 496 -9.04 13.05 -5.46
N VAL A 497 -9.01 13.40 -4.16
CA VAL A 497 -7.84 13.16 -3.30
C VAL A 497 -7.58 11.66 -3.21
N LEU A 498 -8.61 10.85 -2.98
CA LEU A 498 -8.50 9.40 -2.93
C LEU A 498 -7.98 8.82 -4.25
N ARG A 499 -8.46 9.27 -5.41
CA ARG A 499 -7.99 8.79 -6.73
C ARG A 499 -6.58 9.26 -7.05
N LEU A 500 -6.24 10.52 -6.76
CA LEU A 500 -4.89 11.04 -6.94
C LEU A 500 -3.89 10.18 -6.16
N THR A 501 -4.18 9.94 -4.88
CA THR A 501 -3.34 9.13 -4.00
C THR A 501 -3.32 7.66 -4.42
N SER A 502 -4.47 6.99 -4.46
CA SER A 502 -4.55 5.53 -4.68
C SER A 502 -4.37 5.06 -6.13
N GLU A 503 -4.54 5.92 -7.13
CA GLU A 503 -4.45 5.51 -8.55
C GLU A 503 -3.33 6.23 -9.28
N ILE A 504 -3.19 7.55 -9.17
CA ILE A 504 -2.21 8.27 -9.98
C ILE A 504 -0.81 8.15 -9.36
N PHE A 505 -0.68 8.49 -8.08
CA PHE A 505 0.60 8.42 -7.39
C PHE A 505 1.08 6.98 -7.21
N LEU A 506 0.24 6.07 -6.70
CA LEU A 506 0.65 4.66 -6.53
C LEU A 506 1.01 3.97 -7.84
N ASN A 507 0.30 4.23 -8.95
CA ASN A 507 0.70 3.66 -10.25
C ASN A 507 2.04 4.24 -10.73
N ARG A 508 2.31 5.52 -10.48
CA ARG A 508 3.60 6.12 -10.83
C ARG A 508 4.74 5.53 -9.98
N VAL A 509 4.52 5.37 -8.68
CA VAL A 509 5.47 4.72 -7.77
C VAL A 509 5.77 3.29 -8.23
N ARG A 510 4.73 2.50 -8.50
CA ARG A 510 4.85 1.14 -9.06
C ARG A 510 5.64 1.12 -10.37
N GLN A 511 5.37 2.04 -11.28
CA GLN A 511 6.12 2.16 -12.54
C GLN A 511 7.61 2.45 -12.28
N LEU A 512 7.93 3.31 -11.31
CA LEU A 512 9.31 3.63 -10.95
C LEU A 512 10.03 2.44 -10.33
N SER A 513 9.38 1.67 -9.45
CA SER A 513 9.94 0.45 -8.87
C SER A 513 10.33 -0.58 -9.94
N TYR A 514 9.46 -0.81 -10.92
CA TYR A 514 9.78 -1.69 -12.05
C TYR A 514 10.88 -1.10 -12.93
N ARG A 515 10.81 0.19 -13.26
CA ARG A 515 11.78 0.85 -14.13
C ARG A 515 13.22 0.62 -13.66
N TRP A 516 13.48 0.72 -12.36
CA TRP A 516 14.80 0.47 -11.80
C TRP A 516 15.32 -0.95 -12.05
N ALA A 517 14.45 -1.95 -11.96
CA ALA A 517 14.83 -3.34 -12.20
C ALA A 517 14.98 -3.66 -13.70
N LEU A 518 14.21 -2.98 -14.56
CA LEU A 518 14.16 -3.27 -16.01
C LEU A 518 15.16 -2.46 -16.83
N GLU A 519 15.64 -1.32 -16.34
CA GLU A 519 16.65 -0.51 -17.05
C GLU A 519 18.04 -1.18 -17.05
N VAL A 520 18.26 -2.16 -16.17
CA VAL A 520 19.51 -2.92 -16.10
C VAL A 520 19.40 -4.15 -16.99
N GLU A 521 20.04 -4.12 -18.15
CA GLU A 521 19.92 -5.18 -19.17
C GLU A 521 20.27 -6.58 -18.65
N GLU A 522 21.30 -6.71 -17.80
CA GLU A 522 21.67 -8.00 -17.19
C GLU A 522 20.63 -8.51 -16.19
N LEU A 523 19.96 -7.61 -15.47
CA LEU A 523 18.93 -7.95 -14.48
C LEU A 523 17.59 -8.25 -15.17
N ASP A 524 17.24 -7.49 -16.20
CA ASP A 524 16.01 -7.68 -16.99
C ASP A 524 15.89 -9.11 -17.51
N LYS A 525 16.99 -9.67 -18.02
CA LYS A 525 17.05 -11.06 -18.52
C LYS A 525 16.93 -12.09 -17.41
N ARG A 526 17.12 -11.74 -16.13
CA ARG A 526 17.01 -12.61 -14.96
C ARG A 526 15.65 -12.47 -14.26
N ILE A 527 14.80 -11.55 -14.70
CA ILE A 527 13.51 -11.29 -14.06
C ILE A 527 12.40 -12.17 -14.64
N VAL A 528 11.66 -12.82 -13.75
CA VAL A 528 10.37 -13.45 -14.03
C VAL A 528 9.26 -12.57 -13.44
N PRO A 529 8.55 -11.78 -14.26
CA PRO A 529 7.39 -11.04 -13.78
C PRO A 529 6.24 -12.03 -13.57
N ASN A 530 5.76 -12.12 -12.33
CA ASN A 530 4.65 -12.99 -11.94
C ASN A 530 3.45 -12.16 -11.51
N GLU A 531 2.75 -11.59 -12.50
CA GLU A 531 1.65 -10.66 -12.26
C GLU A 531 0.28 -11.34 -12.39
N LEU A 532 -0.58 -11.15 -11.39
CA LEU A 532 -1.98 -11.66 -11.38
C LEU A 532 -2.76 -11.33 -12.66
N LEU A 533 -2.48 -10.17 -13.28
CA LEU A 533 -3.19 -9.72 -14.49
C LEU A 533 -2.62 -10.26 -15.80
N LYS A 534 -1.44 -10.89 -15.78
CA LYS A 534 -0.71 -11.23 -17.01
C LYS A 534 -1.49 -12.18 -17.90
N LEU A 535 -2.06 -13.24 -17.35
CA LEU A 535 -2.81 -14.22 -18.15
C LEU A 535 -4.17 -13.68 -18.61
N ARG A 536 -4.71 -12.63 -17.98
CA ARG A 536 -5.95 -11.99 -18.43
C ARG A 536 -5.79 -11.35 -19.81
N THR A 537 -4.59 -10.93 -20.22
CA THR A 537 -4.39 -10.40 -21.58
C THR A 537 -4.59 -11.46 -22.66
N LEU A 538 -4.47 -12.76 -22.31
CA LEU A 538 -4.77 -13.87 -23.22
C LEU A 538 -6.27 -14.16 -23.32
N THR A 539 -7.07 -13.71 -22.35
CA THR A 539 -8.53 -13.92 -22.33
C THR A 539 -9.29 -12.74 -22.95
N LEU A 540 -8.72 -11.54 -22.91
CA LEU A 540 -9.36 -10.33 -23.43
C LEU A 540 -9.29 -10.22 -24.97
N PRO A 541 -10.32 -9.66 -25.63
CA PRO A 541 -10.24 -9.27 -27.03
C PRO A 541 -9.18 -8.18 -27.27
N ALA A 542 -8.51 -8.22 -28.43
CA ALA A 542 -7.43 -7.28 -28.78
C ALA A 542 -7.80 -5.79 -28.63
N GLY A 543 -9.08 -5.43 -28.83
CA GLY A 543 -9.58 -4.05 -28.69
C GLY A 543 -9.88 -3.58 -27.26
N LEU A 544 -9.84 -4.47 -26.26
CA LEU A 544 -10.13 -4.18 -24.85
C LEU A 544 -8.88 -4.34 -23.94
N GLY A 545 -7.69 -4.30 -24.53
CA GLY A 545 -6.43 -4.50 -23.82
C GLY A 545 -5.85 -5.92 -23.94
N GLY A 546 -6.44 -6.79 -24.78
CA GLY A 546 -5.91 -8.13 -25.10
C GLY A 546 -4.72 -8.11 -26.07
N SER A 547 -3.78 -7.18 -25.92
CA SER A 547 -2.52 -7.21 -26.66
C SER A 547 -1.47 -7.88 -25.79
N TRP A 548 -1.17 -9.14 -26.10
CA TRP A 548 -0.12 -9.89 -25.44
C TRP A 548 1.10 -10.00 -26.36
N THR A 549 2.26 -9.64 -25.85
CA THR A 549 3.54 -9.86 -26.50
C THR A 549 4.43 -10.64 -25.53
N PRO A 550 5.02 -11.76 -25.95
CA PRO A 550 5.95 -12.49 -25.11
C PRO A 550 7.10 -11.60 -24.66
N ARG A 551 7.58 -11.81 -23.43
CA ARG A 551 8.77 -11.12 -22.93
C ARG A 551 10.03 -11.91 -23.28
N GLY A 552 10.74 -11.51 -24.32
CA GLY A 552 12.02 -12.12 -24.66
C GLY A 552 12.40 -11.98 -26.14
N PRO A 553 13.46 -12.70 -26.59
CA PRO A 553 13.95 -12.62 -27.96
C PRO A 553 13.01 -13.24 -28.99
N TYR A 554 12.15 -14.18 -28.59
CA TYR A 554 11.24 -14.87 -29.50
C TYR A 554 9.88 -14.16 -29.55
N THR A 555 9.44 -13.87 -30.77
CA THR A 555 8.18 -13.16 -31.05
C THR A 555 6.94 -14.01 -30.89
N THR A 556 7.09 -15.34 -30.76
CA THR A 556 6.00 -16.29 -30.56
C THR A 556 6.37 -17.33 -29.51
N LEU A 557 5.37 -17.81 -28.79
CA LEU A 557 5.47 -18.98 -27.90
C LEU A 557 4.74 -20.18 -28.54
N PRO A 558 5.04 -21.42 -28.10
CA PRO A 558 4.30 -22.60 -28.53
C PRO A 558 2.79 -22.47 -28.26
N ALA A 559 1.96 -22.89 -29.22
CA ALA A 559 0.50 -22.71 -29.14
C ALA A 559 -0.14 -23.34 -27.89
N TRP A 560 0.37 -24.50 -27.47
CA TRP A 560 -0.09 -25.23 -26.28
C TRP A 560 0.15 -24.45 -24.97
N MET A 561 1.13 -23.53 -24.95
CA MET A 561 1.43 -22.69 -23.79
C MET A 561 0.44 -21.52 -23.68
N THR A 562 0.04 -20.97 -24.83
CA THR A 562 -0.86 -19.79 -24.89
C THR A 562 -2.35 -20.13 -24.88
N THR A 563 -2.70 -21.41 -25.03
CA THR A 563 -4.09 -21.88 -25.04
C THR A 563 -4.50 -22.32 -23.63
N LEU A 564 -5.29 -21.51 -22.94
CA LEU A 564 -5.84 -21.82 -21.61
C LEU A 564 -7.13 -22.65 -21.73
N SER A 565 -7.32 -23.62 -20.82
CA SER A 565 -8.59 -24.31 -20.63
C SER A 565 -9.71 -23.33 -20.22
N PRO A 566 -10.99 -23.65 -20.45
CA PRO A 566 -12.10 -22.79 -20.00
C PRO A 566 -12.04 -22.48 -18.51
N ASP A 567 -11.79 -23.48 -17.67
CA ASP A 567 -11.75 -23.33 -16.21
C ASP A 567 -10.60 -22.42 -15.76
N MET A 568 -9.43 -22.51 -16.42
CA MET A 568 -8.33 -21.56 -16.17
C MET A 568 -8.74 -20.12 -16.49
N LYS A 569 -9.47 -19.90 -17.58
CA LYS A 569 -9.88 -18.54 -17.97
C LYS A 569 -10.81 -17.94 -16.92
N ASP A 570 -11.76 -18.72 -16.44
CA ASP A 570 -12.71 -18.29 -15.41
C ASP A 570 -11.99 -17.95 -14.11
N ILE A 571 -11.05 -18.80 -13.66
CA ILE A 571 -10.22 -18.55 -12.46
C ILE A 571 -9.41 -17.26 -12.60
N ILE A 572 -8.75 -17.05 -13.74
CA ILE A 572 -7.92 -15.85 -13.97
C ILE A 572 -8.80 -14.59 -14.01
N GLU A 573 -9.95 -14.65 -14.66
CA GLU A 573 -10.89 -13.53 -14.72
C GLU A 573 -11.42 -13.18 -13.33
N GLU A 574 -11.93 -14.16 -12.57
CA GLU A 574 -12.47 -13.92 -11.24
C GLU A 574 -11.40 -13.43 -10.25
N ALA A 575 -10.23 -14.07 -10.23
CA ALA A 575 -9.13 -13.70 -9.32
C ALA A 575 -8.64 -12.26 -9.55
N SER A 576 -8.63 -11.81 -10.81
CA SER A 576 -8.17 -10.47 -11.19
C SER A 576 -9.17 -9.35 -10.89
N GLU A 577 -10.45 -9.68 -10.67
CA GLU A 577 -11.50 -8.73 -10.26
C GLU A 577 -11.64 -8.61 -8.75
N MET A 578 -11.10 -9.56 -7.99
CA MET A 578 -11.13 -9.51 -6.53
C MET A 578 -10.47 -8.23 -6.01
N SER A 579 -11.21 -7.49 -5.18
CA SER A 579 -10.74 -6.22 -4.64
C SER A 579 -9.68 -6.42 -3.53
N THR A 580 -8.88 -5.39 -3.26
CA THR A 580 -7.88 -5.44 -2.18
C THR A 580 -8.59 -5.27 -0.85
N GLN A 581 -8.60 -6.32 -0.01
CA GLN A 581 -9.33 -6.34 1.26
C GLN A 581 -8.49 -6.90 2.40
N ILE A 582 -8.85 -6.48 3.62
CA ILE A 582 -8.24 -6.99 4.86
C ILE A 582 -8.78 -8.38 5.23
N HIS A 583 -10.01 -8.72 4.83
CA HIS A 583 -10.58 -10.06 4.97
C HIS A 583 -10.94 -10.68 3.61
N LEU A 584 -11.21 -11.98 3.60
CA LEU A 584 -11.88 -12.66 2.50
C LEU A 584 -13.34 -12.19 2.45
N ASP A 585 -13.82 -11.74 1.30
CA ASP A 585 -15.25 -11.53 1.06
C ASP A 585 -15.96 -12.89 0.94
N GLY A 586 -17.15 -13.00 1.50
CA GLY A 586 -17.98 -14.21 1.43
C GLY A 586 -19.21 -14.08 2.32
N ALA A 587 -20.36 -14.63 1.90
CA ALA A 587 -21.54 -14.70 2.78
C ALA A 587 -21.34 -15.71 3.91
N THR A 588 -20.45 -16.68 3.68
CA THR A 588 -20.11 -17.77 4.60
C THR A 588 -18.59 -18.02 4.63
N VAL A 589 -18.12 -18.75 5.65
CA VAL A 589 -16.72 -19.21 5.75
C VAL A 589 -16.33 -20.09 4.56
N ALA A 590 -17.27 -20.89 4.03
CA ALA A 590 -17.02 -21.73 2.86
C ALA A 590 -16.78 -20.89 1.59
N ASP A 591 -17.49 -19.77 1.43
CA ASP A 591 -17.27 -18.85 0.31
C ASP A 591 -15.87 -18.21 0.42
N ALA A 592 -15.48 -17.80 1.62
CA ALA A 592 -14.15 -17.28 1.88
C ALA A 592 -13.05 -18.31 1.56
N GLU A 593 -13.25 -19.57 1.97
CA GLU A 593 -12.32 -20.67 1.64
C GLU A 593 -12.20 -20.88 0.13
N ASN A 594 -13.33 -20.89 -0.59
CA ASN A 594 -13.34 -21.02 -2.05
C ASN A 594 -12.62 -19.87 -2.75
N ASN A 595 -12.82 -18.64 -2.27
CA ASN A 595 -12.11 -17.47 -2.77
C ASN A 595 -10.59 -17.59 -2.55
N LEU A 596 -10.16 -18.14 -1.41
CA LEU A 596 -8.74 -18.40 -1.16
C LEU A 596 -8.19 -19.52 -2.08
N LYS A 597 -8.97 -20.58 -2.33
CA LYS A 597 -8.61 -21.64 -3.30
C LYS A 597 -8.43 -21.07 -4.70
N LEU A 598 -9.37 -20.23 -5.13
CA LEU A 598 -9.35 -19.59 -6.45
C LEU A 598 -8.10 -18.71 -6.63
N LEU A 599 -7.74 -17.94 -5.61
CA LEU A 599 -6.52 -17.12 -5.62
C LEU A 599 -5.25 -17.97 -5.64
N ALA A 600 -5.20 -19.05 -4.86
CA ALA A 600 -4.06 -19.98 -4.87
C ALA A 600 -3.91 -20.68 -6.22
N ALA A 601 -5.01 -21.15 -6.82
CA ALA A 601 -5.00 -21.74 -8.16
C ALA A 601 -4.53 -20.73 -9.21
N SER A 602 -5.02 -19.48 -9.15
CA SER A 602 -4.55 -18.39 -10.02
C SER A 602 -3.05 -18.14 -9.89
N GLY A 603 -2.52 -18.15 -8.66
CA GLY A 603 -1.08 -18.06 -8.38
C GLY A 603 -0.28 -19.23 -8.98
N GLN A 604 -0.80 -20.45 -8.87
CA GLN A 604 -0.17 -21.65 -9.44
C GLN A 604 -0.12 -21.57 -10.97
N ILE A 605 -1.25 -21.30 -11.62
CA ILE A 605 -1.34 -21.19 -13.08
C ILE A 605 -0.40 -20.10 -13.60
N THR A 606 -0.44 -18.92 -12.98
CA THR A 606 0.35 -17.76 -13.42
C THR A 606 1.85 -18.02 -13.25
N THR A 607 2.27 -18.56 -12.11
CA THR A 607 3.68 -18.87 -11.84
C THR A 607 4.21 -19.94 -12.79
N CYS A 608 3.42 -20.99 -13.01
CA CYS A 608 3.73 -22.07 -13.94
C CYS A 608 3.95 -21.54 -15.37
N PHE A 609 3.02 -20.73 -15.89
CA PHE A 609 3.15 -20.10 -17.20
C PHE A 609 4.39 -19.20 -17.29
N ASN A 610 4.64 -18.38 -16.27
CA ASN A 610 5.73 -17.40 -16.30
C ASN A 610 7.11 -18.05 -16.26
N LEU A 611 7.27 -19.16 -15.54
CA LEU A 611 8.51 -19.93 -15.56
C LEU A 611 8.69 -20.65 -16.90
N LEU A 612 7.62 -21.21 -17.50
CA LEU A 612 7.68 -21.80 -18.84
C LEU A 612 8.08 -20.78 -19.90
N GLU A 613 7.45 -19.60 -19.90
CA GLU A 613 7.80 -18.50 -20.80
C GLU A 613 9.25 -18.09 -20.61
N TYR A 614 9.70 -17.90 -19.35
CA TYR A 614 11.07 -17.48 -19.06
C TYR A 614 12.11 -18.47 -19.58
N LEU A 615 11.95 -19.76 -19.26
CA LEU A 615 12.86 -20.80 -19.72
C LEU A 615 12.85 -20.88 -21.24
N TRP A 616 11.67 -20.85 -21.87
CA TRP A 616 11.56 -20.84 -23.32
C TRP A 616 12.31 -19.64 -23.93
N GLN A 617 12.07 -18.44 -23.43
CA GLN A 617 12.60 -17.20 -23.99
C GLN A 617 14.13 -17.06 -23.83
N PHE A 618 14.67 -17.44 -22.68
CA PHE A 618 16.07 -17.15 -22.34
C PHE A 618 16.98 -18.38 -22.29
N HIS A 619 16.41 -19.58 -22.18
CA HIS A 619 17.16 -20.83 -22.06
C HIS A 619 17.04 -21.76 -23.28
N SER A 620 15.95 -21.73 -24.04
CA SER A 620 15.80 -22.59 -25.21
C SER A 620 16.68 -22.17 -26.40
N ASP A 621 16.84 -23.07 -27.37
CA ASP A 621 17.48 -22.80 -28.66
C ASP A 621 16.58 -22.07 -29.68
N GLY A 622 15.32 -21.78 -29.32
CA GLY A 622 14.35 -21.10 -30.18
C GLY A 622 13.78 -21.97 -31.30
N SER A 623 14.08 -23.26 -31.30
CA SER A 623 13.49 -24.21 -32.24
C SER A 623 11.98 -24.33 -32.05
N ALA A 624 11.25 -24.65 -33.11
CA ALA A 624 9.83 -24.93 -33.00
C ALA A 624 9.60 -26.18 -32.15
N TRP A 625 8.64 -26.10 -31.21
CA TRP A 625 8.27 -27.23 -30.35
C TRP A 625 7.96 -28.50 -31.16
N SER A 626 8.54 -29.63 -30.75
CA SER A 626 8.33 -30.93 -31.38
C SER A 626 8.11 -32.03 -30.35
N ASN A 627 7.14 -32.91 -30.59
CA ASN A 627 6.92 -34.11 -29.78
C ASN A 627 7.78 -35.31 -30.26
N ALA A 628 8.76 -35.07 -31.13
CA ALA A 628 9.62 -36.13 -31.66
C ALA A 628 10.51 -36.74 -30.56
N PRO A 629 10.73 -38.06 -30.54
CA PRO A 629 11.69 -38.69 -29.62
C PRO A 629 13.08 -38.06 -29.77
N GLY A 630 13.66 -37.62 -28.65
CA GLY A 630 14.99 -36.99 -28.63
C GLY A 630 15.01 -35.49 -28.95
N TYR A 631 13.86 -34.84 -29.07
CA TYR A 631 13.79 -33.38 -29.11
C TYR A 631 14.23 -32.79 -27.77
N ASP A 632 15.30 -31.98 -27.80
CA ASP A 632 15.80 -31.23 -26.66
C ASP A 632 15.79 -29.74 -26.99
N PRO A 633 14.81 -28.96 -26.48
CA PRO A 633 14.77 -27.52 -26.67
C PRO A 633 15.87 -26.77 -25.89
N PHE A 634 16.63 -27.44 -25.02
CA PHE A 634 17.61 -26.84 -24.11
C PHE A 634 19.02 -27.43 -24.28
N PRO A 635 19.61 -27.39 -25.49
CA PRO A 635 20.90 -28.02 -25.75
C PRO A 635 22.00 -27.44 -24.87
N GLY A 636 22.66 -28.31 -24.10
CA GLY A 636 23.74 -27.93 -23.19
C GLY A 636 23.28 -27.23 -21.91
N LYS A 637 21.98 -27.24 -21.60
CA LYS A 637 21.39 -26.64 -20.39
C LYS A 637 20.50 -27.65 -19.64
N PRO A 638 21.09 -28.69 -19.02
CA PRO A 638 20.34 -29.76 -18.38
C PRO A 638 19.47 -29.28 -17.21
N ASN A 639 19.88 -28.26 -16.45
CA ASN A 639 19.08 -27.76 -15.33
C ASN A 639 17.82 -27.06 -15.84
N ALA A 640 17.95 -26.13 -16.79
CA ALA A 640 16.80 -25.48 -17.42
C ALA A 640 15.87 -26.49 -18.09
N GLY A 641 16.42 -27.49 -18.78
CA GLY A 641 15.65 -28.56 -19.40
C GLY A 641 14.85 -29.41 -18.40
N SER A 642 15.47 -29.83 -17.29
CA SER A 642 14.78 -30.57 -16.23
C SER A 642 13.66 -29.76 -15.61
N ILE A 643 13.95 -28.53 -15.19
CA ILE A 643 12.96 -27.62 -14.59
C ILE A 643 11.80 -27.38 -15.57
N PHE A 644 12.09 -27.17 -16.86
CA PHE A 644 11.06 -26.97 -17.87
C PHE A 644 10.13 -28.18 -18.02
N LEU A 645 10.69 -29.40 -18.00
CA LEU A 645 9.90 -30.63 -18.10
C LEU A 645 9.00 -30.82 -16.87
N ASP A 646 9.52 -30.57 -15.67
CA ASP A 646 8.75 -30.65 -14.43
C ASP A 646 7.59 -29.63 -14.42
N ILE A 647 7.87 -28.37 -14.79
CA ILE A 647 6.84 -27.33 -14.91
C ILE A 647 5.84 -27.69 -16.01
N LYS A 648 6.29 -28.24 -17.14
CA LYS A 648 5.40 -28.63 -18.23
C LYS A 648 4.44 -29.74 -17.80
N GLU A 649 4.89 -30.73 -17.04
CA GLU A 649 4.01 -31.76 -16.49
C GLU A 649 2.95 -31.15 -15.56
N ILE A 650 3.35 -30.20 -14.71
CA ILE A 650 2.44 -29.44 -13.85
C ILE A 650 1.44 -28.64 -14.68
N TRP A 651 1.89 -27.96 -15.74
CA TRP A 651 1.03 -27.21 -16.65
C TRP A 651 -0.02 -28.10 -17.31
N ASP A 652 0.38 -29.25 -17.83
CA ASP A 652 -0.52 -30.20 -18.47
C ASP A 652 -1.57 -30.74 -17.49
N LYS A 653 -1.22 -30.91 -16.20
CA LYS A 653 -2.17 -31.27 -15.14
C LYS A 653 -3.14 -30.14 -14.79
N LEU A 654 -2.63 -28.92 -14.62
CA LEU A 654 -3.46 -27.73 -14.37
C LEU A 654 -4.48 -27.50 -15.50
N GLN A 655 -4.10 -27.79 -16.74
CA GLN A 655 -5.01 -27.68 -17.89
C GLN A 655 -6.21 -28.62 -17.80
N LEU A 656 -6.06 -29.76 -17.11
CA LEU A 656 -7.12 -30.74 -16.89
C LEU A 656 -7.94 -30.41 -15.64
N ASP A 657 -7.27 -30.06 -14.55
CA ASP A 657 -7.88 -29.67 -13.27
C ASP A 657 -7.05 -28.56 -12.62
N PRO A 658 -7.49 -27.29 -12.75
CA PRO A 658 -6.78 -26.15 -12.18
C PRO A 658 -6.70 -26.14 -10.64
N TYR A 659 -7.58 -26.87 -9.94
CA TYR A 659 -7.62 -26.89 -8.48
C TYR A 659 -6.85 -28.05 -7.87
N GLN A 660 -6.50 -29.07 -8.67
CA GLN A 660 -5.82 -30.29 -8.22
C GLN A 660 -4.71 -30.03 -7.20
N PHE A 661 -3.80 -29.11 -7.52
CA PHE A 661 -2.64 -28.87 -6.67
C PHE A 661 -2.95 -28.10 -5.38
N VAL A 662 -4.01 -27.29 -5.37
CA VAL A 662 -4.52 -26.69 -4.14
C VAL A 662 -5.13 -27.79 -3.26
N GLU A 663 -5.94 -28.67 -3.82
CA GLU A 663 -6.59 -29.76 -3.09
C GLU A 663 -5.58 -30.78 -2.53
N ASP A 664 -4.51 -31.07 -3.26
CA ASP A 664 -3.38 -31.88 -2.79
C ASP A 664 -2.76 -31.34 -1.48
N ARG A 665 -2.73 -30.00 -1.32
CA ARG A 665 -2.21 -29.34 -0.11
C ARG A 665 -3.20 -29.36 1.04
N LEU A 666 -4.50 -29.44 0.76
CA LEU A 666 -5.56 -29.40 1.77
C LEU A 666 -6.01 -30.78 2.25
N SER A 667 -5.86 -31.81 1.41
CA SER A 667 -6.05 -33.23 1.78
C SER A 667 -5.07 -33.70 2.84
#